data_AF-A0AAD6TBK7-F1
#
_entry.id   AF-A0AAD6TBK7-F1
#
_cell.length_a   1.000
_cell.length_b   1.000
_cell.length_c   1.000
_cell.angle_alpha   90.00
_cell.angle_beta   90.00
_cell.angle_gamma   90.00
#
_symmetry.space_group_name_H-M   'P 1'
#
loop_
_entity.id
_entity.type
_entity.pdbx_description
1 polymer ?
#
loop_
_entity_poly.entity_id
_entity_poly.type
_entity_poly.pdbx_seq_one_letter_code
_entity_poly.pdbx_strand_id
1 'polypeptide(L)'
;MAAAKHDAESLQRDRTTAQDVHLQVHAEFHAWKDKMVVDTFKRLGNARTSPFSFAAHAFRMPRAASEPLPTPPPKPEDRDAELLIWEWNYDADGKPDAGRAIPMTVVALPPETFGEHPRYQYCTPASRNENARMLDNKDAPFAPYPEDPAFPRDAYLRTFNDVQWVSDQRDPDAEVVEYETVRRLHIEHGFSAARIDHIMLMSGFTPLRKTNESGLLWAVGQRDLPPVIWGDGLPSSSKPQLPPHFAEEDYPDSNDVFTQVNTGVSKFCPNLNCLTHNCHVHIDADWLSLTPAFALTRPRLTSAELPAAVHGPHPGCGNDCFSLIHENDMEDDGLANVPLDHLAVLGSLFKAVPDASPCDLAVICKMRCRDVFRHRRDTIDDAEIISSPPLTKKKKPKVKKHKLEFWGKDSAITPCVHPGPCSDATLCECFRRKLHCERNCRCAKDCLRRWEGCNSTCRKTRSCRRSSKCKCRLAGRECDPELCVVCDARDTQTHFPDDVPAAAVGGKCTNVALQRGTFKNIVVRKSKYGLGAFAAEDISMGDVLGEYVGELLDNVDERVGHREIIQKHSKLNYCFGMGGVPADKDGKGGAPETTVDAQWLGNPTRFLNDSKPKKPNCVAEEFRVNGELRLAIRALKSVKMGGELTLSYGERYWEQGQEAEKGRSGVAVKTGNHKQRNK
;
A
#
# COMPACT_ATOMS: atom_id res chain seq x y z
N MET A 1 -49.50 -14.62 -3.05
CA MET A 1 -49.73 -15.06 -1.66
C MET A 1 -49.26 -16.49 -1.39
N ALA A 2 -49.57 -17.49 -2.22
CA ALA A 2 -49.12 -18.87 -2.01
C ALA A 2 -47.59 -19.07 -2.12
N ALA A 3 -46.92 -18.44 -3.10
CA ALA A 3 -45.46 -18.50 -3.24
C ALA A 3 -44.72 -17.85 -2.05
N ALA A 4 -45.22 -16.71 -1.56
CA ALA A 4 -44.68 -16.03 -0.39
C ALA A 4 -44.88 -16.82 0.92
N LYS A 5 -45.95 -17.62 1.00
CA LYS A 5 -46.22 -18.49 2.16
C LYS A 5 -45.32 -19.73 2.16
N HIS A 6 -45.11 -20.34 0.99
CA HIS A 6 -44.19 -21.46 0.80
C HIS A 6 -42.73 -21.06 1.11
N ASP A 7 -42.32 -19.85 0.70
CA ASP A 7 -40.98 -19.32 0.99
C ASP A 7 -40.78 -19.05 2.50
N ALA A 8 -41.80 -18.53 3.19
CA ALA A 8 -41.77 -18.32 4.64
C ALA A 8 -41.70 -19.63 5.44
N GLU A 9 -42.44 -20.67 5.04
CA GLU A 9 -42.40 -21.99 5.68
C GLU A 9 -41.06 -22.71 5.42
N SER A 10 -40.46 -22.52 4.24
CA SER A 10 -39.10 -23.01 3.96
C SER A 10 -38.05 -22.31 4.83
N LEU A 11 -38.13 -20.98 4.93
CA LEU A 11 -37.19 -20.20 5.74
C LEU A 11 -37.28 -20.56 7.23
N GLN A 12 -38.48 -20.86 7.73
CA GLN A 12 -38.66 -21.28 9.12
C GLN A 12 -38.01 -22.65 9.40
N ARG A 13 -38.13 -23.62 8.49
CA ARG A 13 -37.47 -24.93 8.61
C ARG A 13 -35.95 -24.82 8.58
N ASP A 14 -35.43 -23.97 7.70
CA ASP A 14 -33.99 -23.75 7.58
C ASP A 14 -33.43 -23.09 8.85
N ARG A 15 -34.18 -22.18 9.47
CA ARG A 15 -33.82 -21.59 10.77
C ARG A 15 -33.77 -22.62 11.89
N THR A 16 -34.77 -23.49 11.98
CA THR A 16 -34.77 -24.57 12.98
C THR A 16 -33.57 -25.48 12.79
N THR A 17 -33.29 -25.88 11.55
CA THR A 17 -32.11 -26.70 11.22
C THR A 17 -30.80 -26.00 11.64
N ALA A 18 -30.66 -24.71 11.32
CA ALA A 18 -29.49 -23.93 11.72
C ALA A 18 -29.32 -23.82 13.24
N GLN A 19 -30.42 -23.64 13.97
CA GLN A 19 -30.41 -23.59 15.44
C GLN A 19 -30.01 -24.93 16.05
N ASP A 20 -30.55 -26.04 15.53
CA ASP A 20 -30.24 -27.38 16.03
C ASP A 20 -28.76 -27.73 15.82
N VAL A 21 -28.23 -27.44 14.62
CA VAL A 21 -26.80 -27.62 14.31
C VAL A 21 -25.93 -26.76 15.23
N HIS A 22 -26.30 -25.49 15.43
CA HIS A 22 -25.53 -24.59 16.29
C HIS A 22 -25.49 -25.09 17.74
N LEU A 23 -26.64 -25.49 18.30
CA LEU A 23 -26.74 -26.03 19.66
C LEU A 23 -25.91 -27.30 19.83
N GLN A 24 -25.91 -28.17 18.82
CA GLN A 24 -25.08 -29.38 18.82
C GLN A 24 -23.59 -29.02 18.83
N VAL A 25 -23.14 -28.17 17.91
CA VAL A 25 -21.73 -27.75 17.81
C VAL A 25 -21.26 -27.07 19.09
N HIS A 26 -22.10 -26.19 19.66
CA HIS A 26 -21.82 -25.52 20.92
C HIS A 26 -21.63 -26.53 22.06
N ALA A 27 -22.53 -27.51 22.19
CA ALA A 27 -22.42 -28.54 23.22
C ALA A 27 -21.15 -29.40 23.06
N GLU A 28 -20.83 -29.83 21.84
CA GLU A 28 -19.62 -30.58 21.54
C GLU A 28 -18.34 -29.78 21.86
N PHE A 29 -18.29 -28.50 21.46
CA PHE A 29 -17.16 -27.63 21.72
C PHE A 29 -16.91 -27.45 23.22
N HIS A 30 -17.95 -27.16 24.00
CA HIS A 30 -17.80 -26.96 25.44
C HIS A 30 -17.41 -28.26 26.17
N ALA A 31 -17.95 -29.42 25.75
CA ALA A 31 -17.53 -30.70 26.30
C ALA A 31 -16.05 -31.00 26.02
N TRP A 32 -15.57 -30.68 24.81
CA TRP A 32 -14.15 -30.76 24.46
C TRP A 32 -13.32 -29.77 25.28
N LYS A 33 -13.75 -28.50 25.38
CA LYS A 33 -13.03 -27.45 26.10
C LYS A 33 -12.87 -27.79 27.58
N ASP A 34 -13.93 -28.25 28.23
CA ASP A 34 -13.88 -28.67 29.64
C ASP A 34 -12.85 -29.79 29.84
N LYS A 35 -12.86 -30.79 28.96
CA LYS A 35 -11.87 -31.87 28.99
C LYS A 35 -10.46 -31.36 28.73
N MET A 36 -10.27 -30.51 27.72
CA MET A 36 -8.97 -29.92 27.38
C MET A 36 -8.41 -29.10 28.54
N VAL A 37 -9.24 -28.26 29.18
CA VAL A 37 -8.84 -27.44 30.33
C VAL A 37 -8.45 -28.34 31.49
N VAL A 38 -9.27 -29.34 31.85
CA VAL A 38 -8.96 -30.29 32.91
C VAL A 38 -7.69 -31.08 32.62
N ASP A 39 -7.52 -31.59 31.39
CA ASP A 39 -6.33 -32.34 30.99
C ASP A 39 -5.09 -31.44 30.95
N THR A 40 -5.23 -30.17 30.56
CA THR A 40 -4.15 -29.18 30.59
C THR A 40 -3.77 -28.86 32.03
N PHE A 41 -4.72 -28.62 32.94
CA PHE A 41 -4.43 -28.45 34.36
C PHE A 41 -3.85 -29.69 35.01
N LYS A 42 -4.31 -30.90 34.63
CA LYS A 42 -3.67 -32.15 35.06
C LYS A 42 -2.24 -32.25 34.53
N ARG A 43 -1.99 -31.87 33.28
CA ARG A 43 -0.64 -31.85 32.69
C ARG A 43 0.25 -30.80 33.34
N LEU A 44 -0.27 -29.61 33.63
CA LEU A 44 0.45 -28.53 34.32
C LEU A 44 0.68 -28.85 35.81
N GLY A 45 -0.27 -29.50 36.46
CA GLY A 45 -0.15 -29.97 37.85
C GLY A 45 0.74 -31.20 38.00
N ASN A 46 0.76 -32.09 37.00
CA ASN A 46 1.68 -33.22 36.92
C ASN A 46 3.06 -32.81 36.35
N ALA A 47 3.13 -31.69 35.62
CA ALA A 47 4.37 -31.01 35.31
C ALA A 47 4.88 -30.40 36.60
N ARG A 48 5.63 -31.20 37.38
CA ARG A 48 6.51 -30.67 38.42
C ARG A 48 7.21 -29.46 37.81
N THR A 49 7.13 -28.32 38.48
CA THR A 49 7.70 -27.03 38.09
C THR A 49 9.20 -27.17 37.81
N SER A 50 9.54 -27.68 36.63
CA SER A 50 10.83 -27.50 36.00
C SER A 50 10.68 -26.23 35.17
N PRO A 51 11.56 -25.25 35.30
CA PRO A 51 11.56 -24.12 34.38
C PRO A 51 11.66 -24.67 32.96
N PHE A 52 10.77 -24.19 32.09
CA PHE A 52 10.68 -24.55 30.68
C PHE A 52 12.07 -24.48 30.00
N SER A 53 12.61 -25.63 29.60
CA SER A 53 13.70 -25.71 28.64
C SER A 53 13.09 -25.89 27.25
N PHE A 54 13.08 -24.83 26.46
CA PHE A 54 13.11 -25.00 25.01
C PHE A 54 14.45 -25.65 24.63
N ALA A 55 14.42 -26.68 23.78
CA ALA A 55 15.55 -27.41 23.19
C ALA A 55 16.12 -28.63 23.98
N ALA A 56 15.34 -29.70 24.12
CA ALA A 56 15.81 -30.99 24.65
C ALA A 56 16.12 -32.07 23.57
N HIS A 57 16.47 -31.67 22.35
CA HIS A 57 17.07 -32.60 21.36
C HIS A 57 18.53 -32.28 21.00
N ALA A 58 19.10 -31.17 21.50
CA ALA A 58 20.50 -30.83 21.23
C ALA A 58 21.48 -31.20 22.37
N PHE A 59 21.02 -31.36 23.62
CA PHE A 59 21.90 -31.73 24.73
C PHE A 59 21.21 -32.69 25.69
N ARG A 60 21.76 -33.90 25.81
CA ARG A 60 21.31 -34.94 26.72
C ARG A 60 21.79 -34.58 28.13
N MET A 61 21.05 -33.73 28.85
CA MET A 61 21.31 -33.47 30.27
C MET A 61 20.99 -34.74 31.10
N PRO A 62 21.85 -35.17 32.04
CA PRO A 62 21.56 -36.29 32.93
C PRO A 62 20.35 -35.96 33.82
N ARG A 63 19.50 -36.96 34.08
CA ARG A 63 18.48 -36.89 35.14
C ARG A 63 19.18 -36.77 36.50
N ALA A 64 19.35 -35.55 37.01
CA ALA A 64 19.59 -35.32 38.43
C ALA A 64 19.27 -33.86 38.79
N ALA A 65 19.03 -33.60 40.08
CA ALA A 65 18.76 -32.32 40.72
C ALA A 65 17.32 -31.77 40.60
N SER A 66 16.37 -32.49 41.22
CA SER A 66 15.21 -31.85 41.87
C SER A 66 15.47 -31.58 43.36
N GLU A 67 16.73 -31.56 43.79
CA GLU A 67 17.11 -31.14 45.15
C GLU A 67 17.39 -29.63 45.17
N PRO A 68 17.03 -28.91 46.25
CA PRO A 68 17.38 -27.50 46.39
C PRO A 68 18.89 -27.32 46.24
N LEU A 69 19.31 -26.25 45.54
CA LEU A 69 20.72 -25.90 45.40
C LEU A 69 21.37 -25.90 46.79
N PRO A 70 22.54 -26.53 46.96
CA PRO A 70 23.25 -26.52 48.24
C PRO A 70 23.47 -25.08 48.69
N THR A 71 23.24 -24.82 49.98
CA THR A 71 23.46 -23.49 50.55
C THR A 71 24.93 -23.12 50.41
N PRO A 72 25.26 -21.94 49.87
CA PRO A 72 26.64 -21.50 49.75
C PRO A 72 27.30 -21.48 51.14
N PRO A 73 28.53 -22.01 51.28
CA PRO A 73 29.30 -21.88 52.50
C PRO A 73 29.46 -20.39 52.89
N PRO A 74 29.62 -20.09 54.19
CA PRO A 74 29.89 -18.72 54.64
C PRO A 74 31.09 -18.14 53.90
N LYS A 75 31.03 -16.85 53.56
CA LYS A 75 32.13 -16.12 52.91
C LYS A 75 33.43 -16.41 53.68
N PRO A 76 34.50 -16.89 53.04
CA PRO A 76 35.79 -17.04 53.70
C PRO A 76 36.23 -15.68 54.26
N GLU A 77 36.66 -15.64 55.53
CA GLU A 77 36.98 -14.39 56.26
C GLU A 77 38.17 -13.61 55.67
N ASP A 78 38.88 -14.17 54.68
CA ASP A 78 40.20 -13.71 54.24
C ASP A 78 40.27 -13.32 52.75
N ARG A 79 39.19 -12.77 52.16
CA ARG A 79 39.23 -12.26 50.77
C ARG A 79 38.44 -10.96 50.58
N ASP A 80 39.13 -9.96 50.02
CA ASP A 80 38.61 -8.66 49.56
C ASP A 80 37.60 -8.73 48.38
N ALA A 81 37.12 -9.93 48.00
CA ALA A 81 36.21 -10.08 46.87
C ALA A 81 34.76 -9.75 47.28
N GLU A 82 34.24 -8.61 46.79
CA GLU A 82 32.85 -8.19 47.04
C GLU A 82 31.83 -9.17 46.42
N LEU A 83 32.12 -9.74 45.25
CA LEU A 83 31.27 -10.68 44.51
C LEU A 83 31.96 -12.05 44.30
N LEU A 84 31.22 -13.11 44.63
CA LEU A 84 31.64 -14.51 44.47
C LEU A 84 30.59 -15.26 43.66
N ILE A 85 31.03 -16.06 42.68
CA ILE A 85 30.20 -17.10 42.08
C ILE A 85 30.56 -18.42 42.77
N TRP A 86 29.57 -19.22 43.11
CA TRP A 86 29.79 -20.58 43.61
C TRP A 86 29.52 -21.58 42.50
N GLU A 87 30.49 -22.47 42.27
CA GLU A 87 30.41 -23.56 41.30
C GLU A 87 30.38 -24.89 42.06
N TRP A 88 29.44 -25.78 41.74
CA TRP A 88 29.37 -27.13 42.27
C TRP A 88 29.39 -28.14 41.13
N ASN A 89 30.19 -29.20 41.28
CA ASN A 89 30.12 -30.35 40.36
C ASN A 89 29.23 -31.42 40.97
N TYR A 90 28.44 -32.08 40.12
CA TYR A 90 27.56 -33.17 40.52
C TYR A 90 28.12 -34.50 40.02
N ASP A 91 28.14 -35.51 40.89
CA ASP A 91 28.54 -36.86 40.50
C ASP A 91 27.45 -37.57 39.66
N ALA A 92 27.74 -38.80 39.22
CA ALA A 92 26.84 -39.59 38.37
C ALA A 92 25.49 -39.93 39.04
N ASP A 93 25.42 -39.86 40.38
CA ASP A 93 24.22 -40.09 41.17
C ASP A 93 23.49 -38.78 41.52
N GLY A 94 24.02 -37.63 41.10
CA GLY A 94 23.40 -36.33 41.27
C GLY A 94 23.73 -35.62 42.58
N LYS A 95 24.77 -36.05 43.30
CA LYS A 95 25.19 -35.42 44.56
C LYS A 95 26.22 -34.32 44.29
N PRO A 96 26.02 -33.08 44.80
CA PRO A 96 27.00 -32.01 44.63
C PRO A 96 28.26 -32.24 45.48
N ASP A 97 29.40 -31.79 44.98
CA ASP A 97 30.64 -31.66 45.74
C ASP A 97 30.55 -30.52 46.79
N ALA A 98 31.67 -30.21 47.45
CA ALA A 98 31.71 -29.17 48.49
C ALA A 98 31.48 -27.74 47.96
N GLY A 99 31.44 -27.54 46.64
CA GLY A 99 31.37 -26.23 46.01
C GLY A 99 32.69 -25.47 46.07
N ARG A 100 32.95 -24.70 45.01
CA ARG A 100 34.13 -23.84 44.87
C ARG A 100 33.68 -22.40 44.69
N ALA A 101 34.22 -21.50 45.52
CA ALA A 101 34.06 -20.07 45.31
C ALA A 101 35.02 -19.57 44.23
N ILE A 102 34.46 -18.94 43.20
CA ILE A 102 35.17 -18.27 42.12
C ILE A 102 35.08 -16.76 42.38
N PRO A 103 36.19 -16.10 42.74
CA PRO A 103 36.20 -14.66 42.93
C PRO A 103 36.00 -13.96 41.58
N MET A 104 35.05 -13.03 41.53
CA MET A 104 34.88 -12.19 40.36
C MET A 104 35.70 -10.92 40.49
N THR A 105 36.48 -10.62 39.46
CA THR A 105 37.09 -9.29 39.32
C THR A 105 36.04 -8.35 38.77
N VAL A 106 35.56 -7.42 39.61
CA VAL A 106 34.71 -6.33 39.13
C VAL A 106 35.59 -5.33 38.40
N VAL A 107 35.48 -5.31 37.07
CA VAL A 107 36.13 -4.28 36.26
C VAL A 107 35.18 -3.08 36.20
N ALA A 108 35.43 -2.09 37.07
CA ALA A 108 34.73 -0.81 36.98
C ALA A 108 35.18 -0.11 35.68
N LEU A 109 34.31 -0.09 34.68
CA LEU A 109 34.54 0.73 33.50
C LEU A 109 34.40 2.19 33.91
N PRO A 110 35.35 3.07 33.55
CA PRO A 110 35.18 4.51 33.73
C PRO A 110 33.81 4.96 33.20
N PRO A 111 33.09 5.87 33.87
CA PRO A 111 31.80 6.39 33.36
C PRO A 111 31.91 6.94 31.93
N GLU A 112 33.10 7.44 31.56
CA GLU A 112 33.45 7.94 30.22
C GLU A 112 33.50 6.85 29.12
N THR A 113 33.59 5.56 29.48
CA THR A 113 33.93 4.46 28.54
C THR A 113 32.90 4.30 27.42
N PHE A 114 31.64 4.59 27.73
CA PHE A 114 30.55 4.62 26.76
C PHE A 114 29.88 5.98 26.84
N GLY A 115 30.33 6.92 26.00
CA GLY A 115 29.65 8.20 25.86
C GLY A 115 28.19 7.98 25.44
N GLU A 116 27.28 8.73 26.05
CA GLU A 116 25.85 8.64 25.73
C GLU A 116 25.62 8.88 24.22
N HIS A 117 24.96 7.91 23.60
CA HIS A 117 24.50 8.04 22.23
C HIS A 117 23.35 9.05 22.18
N PRO A 118 23.28 9.93 21.17
CA PRO A 118 22.13 10.81 20.99
C PRO A 118 20.80 10.02 21.00
N ARG A 119 19.79 10.58 21.67
CA ARG A 119 18.44 10.01 21.66
C ARG A 119 17.92 9.92 20.24
N TYR A 120 17.35 8.78 19.88
CA TYR A 120 16.63 8.59 18.63
C TYR A 120 15.36 7.75 18.90
N GLN A 121 14.36 7.89 18.04
CA GLN A 121 13.16 7.06 18.06
C GLN A 121 13.26 6.03 16.94
N TYR A 122 12.56 4.90 17.10
CA TYR A 122 12.45 3.93 16.03
C TYR A 122 11.87 4.60 14.77
N CYS A 123 12.34 4.15 13.61
CA CYS A 123 11.86 4.61 12.33
C CYS A 123 12.06 3.51 11.30
N THR A 124 10.97 3.13 10.66
CA THR A 124 10.95 2.17 9.57
C THR A 124 11.66 2.76 8.36
N PRO A 125 12.78 2.16 7.89
CA PRO A 125 13.46 2.64 6.71
C PRO A 125 12.55 2.55 5.48
N ALA A 126 12.46 3.63 4.72
CA ALA A 126 11.63 3.69 3.52
C ALA A 126 12.37 4.35 2.36
N SER A 127 12.06 3.92 1.14
CA SER A 127 12.57 4.53 -0.10
C SER A 127 11.52 5.33 -0.84
N ARG A 128 10.27 5.30 -0.37
CA ARG A 128 9.08 5.91 -0.96
C ARG A 128 8.13 6.31 0.16
N ASN A 129 7.30 7.30 -0.08
CA ASN A 129 6.26 7.68 0.86
C ASN A 129 5.21 6.57 0.99
N GLU A 130 4.56 6.51 2.15
CA GLU A 130 3.40 5.65 2.41
C GLU A 130 2.22 6.53 2.82
N ASN A 131 0.98 6.16 2.50
CA ASN A 131 -0.17 6.96 2.93
C ASN A 131 -0.49 6.66 4.39
N ALA A 132 -0.53 7.70 5.25
CA ALA A 132 -0.78 7.53 6.67
C ALA A 132 -2.17 6.96 6.95
N ARG A 133 -3.15 7.16 6.06
CA ARG A 133 -4.49 6.59 6.23
C ARG A 133 -4.44 5.06 6.38
N MET A 134 -3.53 4.37 5.70
CA MET A 134 -3.37 2.91 5.82
C MET A 134 -2.71 2.47 7.14
N LEU A 135 -2.13 3.42 7.88
CA LEU A 135 -1.34 3.17 9.09
C LEU A 135 -2.04 3.70 10.35
N ASP A 136 -2.80 4.78 10.22
CA ASP A 136 -3.52 5.43 11.31
C ASP A 136 -4.80 4.65 11.60
N ASN A 137 -4.74 3.86 12.68
CA ASN A 137 -5.88 3.13 13.19
C ASN A 137 -6.97 4.09 13.68
N LYS A 138 -8.24 3.71 13.45
CA LYS A 138 -9.40 4.40 14.04
C LYS A 138 -9.40 4.32 15.57
N ASP A 139 -8.82 3.24 16.08
CA ASP A 139 -8.71 2.94 17.49
C ASP A 139 -7.25 3.05 17.93
N ALA A 140 -7.00 3.48 19.17
CA ALA A 140 -5.66 3.64 19.69
C ALA A 140 -4.95 2.27 19.72
N PRO A 141 -3.80 2.09 19.04
CA PRO A 141 -3.11 0.81 19.04
C PRO A 141 -2.40 0.52 20.36
N PHE A 142 -1.92 1.55 21.05
CA PHE A 142 -1.29 1.46 22.36
C PHE A 142 -1.33 2.82 23.07
N ALA A 143 -1.03 2.84 24.37
CA ALA A 143 -0.79 4.07 25.12
C ALA A 143 0.71 4.42 25.12
N PRO A 144 1.16 5.45 24.39
CA PRO A 144 2.58 5.82 24.36
C PRO A 144 3.04 6.42 25.70
N TYR A 145 4.33 6.25 26.00
CA TYR A 145 4.97 6.75 27.23
C TYR A 145 4.20 6.36 28.53
N PRO A 146 3.91 5.06 28.77
CA PRO A 146 3.09 4.65 29.90
C PRO A 146 3.71 4.99 31.26
N GLU A 147 5.03 5.15 31.32
CA GLU A 147 5.78 5.51 32.53
C GLU A 147 6.05 7.01 32.69
N ASP A 148 5.73 7.85 31.69
CA ASP A 148 5.95 9.30 31.77
C ASP A 148 4.67 10.03 32.20
N PRO A 149 4.58 10.54 33.44
CA PRO A 149 3.40 11.27 33.91
C PRO A 149 3.21 12.64 33.23
N ALA A 150 4.23 13.17 32.55
CA ALA A 150 4.12 14.43 31.80
C ALA A 150 3.50 14.23 30.41
N PHE A 151 3.35 12.98 29.94
CA PHE A 151 2.65 12.71 28.69
C PHE A 151 1.13 12.89 28.86
N PRO A 152 0.45 13.71 28.03
CA PRO A 152 -0.98 13.98 28.17
C PRO A 152 -1.82 12.83 27.62
N ARG A 153 -1.78 11.68 28.31
CA ARG A 153 -2.42 10.41 27.91
C ARG A 153 -3.89 10.56 27.55
N ASP A 154 -4.68 11.23 28.38
CA ASP A 154 -6.11 11.37 28.12
C ASP A 154 -6.40 12.22 26.89
N ALA A 155 -5.56 13.22 26.59
CA ALA A 155 -5.70 14.00 25.37
C ALA A 155 -5.35 13.15 24.15
N TYR A 156 -4.31 12.31 24.24
CA TYR A 156 -3.94 11.37 23.18
C TYR A 156 -5.07 10.35 22.92
N LEU A 157 -5.57 9.67 23.95
CA LEU A 157 -6.62 8.66 23.77
C LEU A 157 -7.93 9.24 23.22
N ARG A 158 -8.27 10.49 23.57
CA ARG A 158 -9.45 11.20 23.02
C ARG A 158 -9.38 11.52 21.53
N THR A 159 -8.23 11.33 20.88
CA THR A 159 -8.12 11.50 19.42
C THR A 159 -8.54 10.26 18.63
N PHE A 160 -8.78 9.14 19.32
CA PHE A 160 -9.22 7.87 18.73
C PHE A 160 -10.69 7.60 19.09
N ASN A 161 -11.33 6.74 18.30
CA ASN A 161 -12.72 6.34 18.56
C ASN A 161 -12.83 5.39 19.75
N ASP A 162 -11.92 4.42 19.82
CA ASP A 162 -11.80 3.44 20.90
C ASP A 162 -10.33 3.03 21.08
N VAL A 163 -10.08 1.99 21.86
CA VAL A 163 -8.75 1.39 22.08
C VAL A 163 -8.73 -0.06 21.61
N GLN A 164 -7.73 -0.44 20.81
CA GLN A 164 -7.70 -1.76 20.15
C GLN A 164 -7.67 -2.93 21.13
N TRP A 165 -7.05 -2.74 22.31
CA TRP A 165 -7.00 -3.77 23.35
C TRP A 165 -8.34 -3.99 24.07
N VAL A 166 -9.39 -3.24 23.71
CA VAL A 166 -10.77 -3.42 24.20
C VAL A 166 -11.73 -3.76 23.06
N SER A 167 -11.63 -3.12 21.89
CA SER A 167 -12.62 -3.23 20.80
C SER A 167 -12.53 -4.52 19.96
N ASP A 168 -11.36 -5.13 19.82
CA ASP A 168 -11.12 -6.31 18.94
C ASP A 168 -11.26 -7.67 19.67
N GLN A 169 -11.85 -7.68 20.86
CA GLN A 169 -11.98 -8.89 21.69
C GLN A 169 -13.29 -9.62 21.40
N ARG A 170 -13.49 -10.08 20.16
CA ARG A 170 -14.55 -11.07 19.91
C ARG A 170 -14.14 -12.40 20.54
N ASP A 171 -15.08 -13.04 21.23
CA ASP A 171 -14.85 -14.32 21.89
C ASP A 171 -14.37 -15.37 20.87
N PRO A 172 -13.11 -15.82 20.97
CA PRO A 172 -12.55 -16.79 20.04
C PRO A 172 -13.33 -18.11 20.02
N ASP A 173 -13.93 -18.48 21.15
CA ASP A 173 -14.73 -19.71 21.24
C ASP A 173 -15.99 -19.61 20.39
N ALA A 174 -16.68 -18.46 20.46
CA ALA A 174 -17.88 -18.20 19.68
C ALA A 174 -17.57 -18.28 18.18
N GLU A 175 -16.43 -17.77 17.72
CA GLU A 175 -16.03 -17.86 16.32
C GLU A 175 -15.77 -19.30 15.85
N VAL A 176 -15.12 -20.14 16.67
CA VAL A 176 -14.89 -21.55 16.36
C VAL A 176 -16.21 -22.31 16.26
N VAL A 177 -17.14 -22.06 17.19
CA VAL A 177 -18.48 -22.65 17.19
C VAL A 177 -19.28 -22.21 15.97
N GLU A 178 -19.26 -20.92 15.63
CA GLU A 178 -19.94 -20.38 14.46
C GLU A 178 -19.37 -20.95 13.15
N TYR A 179 -18.05 -21.03 13.01
CA TYR A 179 -17.42 -21.59 11.82
C TYR A 179 -17.82 -23.05 11.59
N GLU A 180 -17.73 -23.88 12.63
CA GLU A 180 -18.12 -25.29 12.51
C GLU A 180 -19.62 -25.42 12.22
N THR A 181 -20.46 -24.55 12.79
CA THR A 181 -21.90 -24.49 12.46
C THR A 181 -22.11 -24.24 10.97
N VAL A 182 -21.43 -23.24 10.40
CA VAL A 182 -21.48 -22.92 8.97
C VAL A 182 -20.98 -24.09 8.12
N ARG A 183 -19.86 -24.71 8.52
CA ARG A 183 -19.27 -25.85 7.82
C ARG A 183 -20.26 -27.01 7.73
N ARG A 184 -20.93 -27.38 8.84
CA ARG A 184 -21.95 -28.45 8.85
C ARG A 184 -23.17 -28.08 8.01
N LEU A 185 -23.67 -26.84 8.13
CA LEU A 185 -24.81 -26.40 7.33
C LEU A 185 -24.55 -26.49 5.82
N HIS A 186 -23.34 -26.15 5.38
CA HIS A 186 -22.98 -26.27 3.98
C HIS A 186 -22.75 -27.72 3.55
N ILE A 187 -21.85 -28.43 4.23
CA ILE A 187 -21.34 -29.73 3.77
C ILE A 187 -22.29 -30.88 4.09
N GLU A 188 -22.95 -30.83 5.23
CA GLU A 188 -23.82 -31.92 5.72
C GLU A 188 -25.28 -31.66 5.39
N HIS A 189 -25.72 -30.39 5.39
CA HIS A 189 -27.11 -30.00 5.10
C HIS A 189 -27.32 -29.35 3.72
N GLY A 190 -26.25 -29.11 2.95
CA GLY A 190 -26.35 -28.64 1.56
C GLY A 190 -26.76 -27.18 1.38
N PHE A 191 -26.65 -26.34 2.42
CA PHE A 191 -27.08 -24.94 2.31
C PHE A 191 -26.07 -24.13 1.48
N SER A 192 -26.57 -23.23 0.63
CA SER A 192 -25.70 -22.28 -0.10
C SER A 192 -25.18 -21.19 0.82
N ALA A 193 -24.06 -20.56 0.48
CA ALA A 193 -23.50 -19.46 1.25
C ALA A 193 -24.50 -18.29 1.42
N ALA A 194 -25.17 -17.89 0.34
CA ALA A 194 -26.24 -16.88 0.38
C ALA A 194 -27.36 -17.24 1.36
N ARG A 195 -27.75 -18.53 1.39
CA ARG A 195 -28.80 -19.02 2.28
C ARG A 195 -28.35 -19.02 3.74
N ILE A 196 -27.13 -19.46 4.01
CA ILE A 196 -26.53 -19.41 5.35
C ILE A 196 -26.43 -17.97 5.83
N ASP A 197 -25.89 -17.05 5.02
CA ASP A 197 -25.71 -15.65 5.39
C ASP A 197 -27.04 -14.98 5.74
N HIS A 198 -28.09 -15.22 4.93
CA HIS A 198 -29.45 -14.75 5.20
C HIS A 198 -30.03 -15.30 6.52
N ILE A 199 -29.78 -16.57 6.87
CA ILE A 199 -30.24 -17.18 8.13
C ILE A 199 -29.45 -16.63 9.33
N MET A 200 -28.13 -16.50 9.17
CA MET A 200 -27.19 -16.02 10.18
C MET A 200 -27.47 -14.53 10.53
N LEU A 201 -27.64 -13.67 9.53
CA LEU A 201 -27.99 -12.25 9.67
C LEU A 201 -29.28 -12.04 10.49
N MET A 202 -30.29 -12.87 10.25
CA MET A 202 -31.59 -12.77 10.92
C MET A 202 -31.58 -13.33 12.35
N SER A 203 -30.51 -14.03 12.74
CA SER A 203 -30.37 -14.69 14.04
C SER A 203 -29.27 -14.06 14.92
N GLY A 204 -28.72 -12.92 14.51
CA GLY A 204 -27.70 -12.17 15.27
C GLY A 204 -26.27 -12.71 15.16
N PHE A 205 -26.02 -13.68 14.28
CA PHE A 205 -24.68 -14.19 13.99
C PHE A 205 -23.87 -13.22 13.14
N THR A 206 -22.55 -13.40 13.11
CA THR A 206 -21.70 -12.62 12.21
C THR A 206 -21.89 -13.09 10.77
N PRO A 207 -22.11 -12.16 9.81
CA PRO A 207 -22.15 -12.50 8.40
C PRO A 207 -20.89 -13.23 7.95
N LEU A 208 -21.04 -14.16 7.01
CA LEU A 208 -19.93 -14.96 6.47
C LEU A 208 -18.79 -14.07 5.99
N ARG A 209 -19.14 -13.01 5.27
CA ARG A 209 -18.21 -11.97 4.82
C ARG A 209 -18.92 -10.61 4.81
N LYS A 210 -18.36 -9.63 5.51
CA LYS A 210 -18.84 -8.23 5.51
C LYS A 210 -18.01 -7.37 4.56
N THR A 211 -16.69 -7.58 4.59
CA THR A 211 -15.71 -7.01 3.65
C THR A 211 -14.63 -8.07 3.39
N ASN A 212 -13.64 -7.77 2.55
CA ASN A 212 -12.47 -8.66 2.40
C ASN A 212 -11.64 -8.79 3.70
N GLU A 213 -11.84 -7.86 4.64
CA GLU A 213 -11.08 -7.75 5.89
C GLU A 213 -11.99 -7.86 7.12
N SER A 214 -13.23 -8.34 6.97
CA SER A 214 -14.15 -8.50 8.09
C SER A 214 -15.26 -9.51 7.82
N GLY A 215 -15.78 -10.13 8.88
CA GLY A 215 -16.76 -11.22 8.81
C GLY A 215 -16.19 -12.51 9.39
N LEU A 216 -17.04 -13.54 9.51
CA LEU A 216 -16.69 -14.79 10.18
C LEU A 216 -15.51 -15.49 9.48
N LEU A 217 -15.54 -15.59 8.14
CA LEU A 217 -14.50 -16.30 7.39
C LEU A 217 -13.14 -15.59 7.45
N TRP A 218 -13.14 -14.25 7.47
CA TRP A 218 -11.89 -13.49 7.63
C TRP A 218 -11.33 -13.67 9.04
N ALA A 219 -12.16 -13.51 10.07
CA ALA A 219 -11.75 -13.59 11.48
C ALA A 219 -11.16 -14.98 11.81
N VAL A 220 -11.85 -16.04 11.40
CA VAL A 220 -11.38 -17.43 11.55
C VAL A 220 -10.07 -17.66 10.80
N GLY A 221 -9.93 -17.08 9.60
CA GLY A 221 -8.71 -17.17 8.80
C GLY A 221 -7.48 -16.50 9.41
N GLN A 222 -7.66 -15.59 10.37
CA GLN A 222 -6.55 -14.97 11.12
C GLN A 222 -6.14 -15.77 12.37
N ARG A 223 -6.86 -16.85 12.72
CA ARG A 223 -6.65 -17.59 13.96
C ARG A 223 -5.92 -18.90 13.74
N ASP A 224 -5.05 -19.22 14.70
CA ASP A 224 -4.62 -20.58 14.93
C ASP A 224 -5.77 -21.36 15.57
N LEU A 225 -6.48 -22.17 14.77
CA LEU A 225 -7.60 -22.95 15.27
C LEU A 225 -7.12 -24.07 16.19
N PRO A 226 -7.70 -24.21 17.41
CA PRO A 226 -7.33 -25.31 18.28
C PRO A 226 -7.74 -26.66 17.68
N PRO A 227 -7.06 -27.77 18.03
CA PRO A 227 -7.40 -29.10 17.55
C PRO A 227 -8.64 -29.64 18.27
N VAL A 228 -9.79 -29.02 18.03
CA VAL A 228 -11.08 -29.42 18.59
C VAL A 228 -11.41 -30.83 18.12
N ILE A 229 -11.73 -31.71 19.07
CA ILE A 229 -12.22 -33.06 18.81
C ILE A 229 -13.74 -33.01 18.97
N TRP A 230 -14.46 -33.21 17.87
CA TRP A 230 -15.92 -33.11 17.83
C TRP A 230 -16.59 -34.39 18.34
N GLY A 231 -17.93 -34.41 18.38
CA GLY A 231 -18.71 -35.53 18.93
C GLY A 231 -18.47 -36.88 18.27
N ASP A 232 -17.92 -36.89 17.04
CA ASP A 232 -17.50 -38.09 16.29
C ASP A 232 -16.07 -38.58 16.64
N GLY A 233 -15.37 -37.89 17.55
CA GLY A 233 -14.02 -38.23 17.97
C GLY A 233 -12.93 -37.82 16.97
N LEU A 234 -13.27 -37.08 15.91
CA LEU A 234 -12.34 -36.64 14.89
C LEU A 234 -11.94 -35.16 15.07
N PRO A 235 -10.67 -34.80 14.84
CA PRO A 235 -10.22 -33.42 14.93
C PRO A 235 -10.72 -32.56 13.76
N SER A 236 -10.91 -31.26 13.97
CA SER A 236 -11.30 -30.29 12.92
C SER A 236 -10.47 -30.41 11.64
N SER A 237 -9.16 -30.63 11.75
CA SER A 237 -8.23 -30.73 10.61
C SER A 237 -8.44 -31.95 9.73
N SER A 238 -9.13 -32.99 10.22
CA SER A 238 -9.43 -34.20 9.45
C SER A 238 -10.74 -34.11 8.65
N LYS A 239 -11.53 -33.06 8.86
CA LYS A 239 -12.82 -32.86 8.20
C LYS A 239 -12.69 -32.01 6.93
N PRO A 240 -13.55 -32.19 5.92
CA PRO A 240 -13.62 -31.31 4.76
C PRO A 240 -13.87 -29.86 5.19
N GLN A 241 -13.00 -28.93 4.77
CA GLN A 241 -13.12 -27.51 5.05
C GLN A 241 -13.99 -26.80 4.01
N LEU A 242 -14.50 -25.61 4.34
CA LEU A 242 -15.21 -24.77 3.37
C LEU A 242 -14.29 -24.43 2.17
N PRO A 243 -14.81 -24.38 0.94
CA PRO A 243 -14.03 -23.96 -0.23
C PRO A 243 -13.43 -22.55 -0.05
N PRO A 244 -12.25 -22.25 -0.62
CA PRO A 244 -11.63 -20.93 -0.51
C PRO A 244 -12.51 -19.76 -1.00
N HIS A 245 -13.41 -20.03 -1.95
CA HIS A 245 -14.32 -19.07 -2.58
C HIS A 245 -15.78 -19.20 -2.08
N PHE A 246 -16.00 -19.86 -0.93
CA PHE A 246 -17.33 -20.24 -0.45
C PHE A 246 -18.33 -19.06 -0.37
N ALA A 247 -17.88 -17.86 0.01
CA ALA A 247 -18.72 -16.67 0.15
C ALA A 247 -18.40 -15.56 -0.88
N GLU A 248 -17.77 -15.90 -2.00
CA GLU A 248 -17.42 -14.94 -3.06
C GLU A 248 -18.47 -15.01 -4.17
N GLU A 249 -19.59 -14.30 -4.02
CA GLU A 249 -20.65 -14.22 -5.05
C GLU A 249 -20.19 -13.49 -6.34
N ASP A 250 -19.08 -12.74 -6.28
CA ASP A 250 -18.62 -11.81 -7.31
C ASP A 250 -17.46 -12.32 -8.20
N TYR A 251 -17.08 -13.60 -8.12
CA TYR A 251 -16.08 -14.10 -9.06
C TYR A 251 -16.71 -14.22 -10.45
N PRO A 252 -16.24 -13.46 -11.47
CA PRO A 252 -16.81 -13.57 -12.81
C PRO A 252 -16.67 -15.00 -13.30
N ASP A 253 -17.60 -15.47 -14.15
CA ASP A 253 -17.43 -16.71 -14.88
C ASP A 253 -15.99 -16.77 -15.43
N SER A 254 -15.30 -17.90 -15.21
CA SER A 254 -13.96 -18.17 -15.70
C SER A 254 -13.76 -17.82 -17.19
N ASN A 255 -14.84 -17.80 -17.98
CA ASN A 255 -14.81 -17.50 -19.40
C ASN A 255 -15.07 -16.02 -19.77
N ASP A 256 -15.53 -15.16 -18.85
CA ASP A 256 -15.72 -13.71 -19.13
C ASP A 256 -14.46 -12.89 -18.82
N VAL A 257 -13.43 -13.08 -19.65
CA VAL A 257 -12.11 -12.45 -19.53
C VAL A 257 -12.17 -10.91 -19.42
N PHE A 258 -13.05 -10.24 -20.18
CA PHE A 258 -13.21 -8.79 -20.13
C PHE A 258 -13.63 -8.30 -18.75
N THR A 259 -14.62 -8.96 -18.15
CA THR A 259 -15.08 -8.64 -16.80
C THR A 259 -13.99 -8.95 -15.78
N GLN A 260 -13.31 -10.10 -15.89
CA GLN A 260 -12.19 -10.44 -15.01
C GLN A 260 -11.03 -9.43 -15.07
N VAL A 261 -10.63 -9.03 -16.28
CA VAL A 261 -9.58 -8.02 -16.48
C VAL A 261 -10.02 -6.68 -15.89
N ASN A 262 -11.28 -6.28 -16.05
CA ASN A 262 -11.79 -5.06 -15.43
C ASN A 262 -11.88 -5.14 -13.89
N THR A 263 -12.22 -6.31 -13.33
CA THR A 263 -12.19 -6.57 -11.89
C THR A 263 -10.76 -6.56 -11.34
N GLY A 264 -9.78 -7.05 -12.11
CA GLY A 264 -8.38 -7.03 -11.73
C GLY A 264 -7.75 -5.64 -11.88
N VAL A 265 -7.97 -4.97 -13.02
CA VAL A 265 -7.35 -3.68 -13.34
C VAL A 265 -7.74 -2.60 -12.34
N SER A 266 -8.99 -2.60 -11.86
CA SER A 266 -9.47 -1.65 -10.86
C SER A 266 -8.69 -1.72 -9.55
N LYS A 267 -7.97 -2.81 -9.27
CA LYS A 267 -7.10 -2.98 -8.10
C LYS A 267 -5.66 -2.55 -8.37
N PHE A 268 -5.28 -2.30 -9.62
CA PHE A 268 -3.95 -1.80 -9.96
C PHE A 268 -3.88 -0.28 -9.79
N CYS A 269 -2.75 0.19 -9.27
CA CYS A 269 -2.50 1.62 -9.18
C CYS A 269 -2.36 2.25 -10.58
N PRO A 270 -3.09 3.33 -10.89
CA PRO A 270 -2.93 4.02 -12.16
C PRO A 270 -1.72 4.96 -12.19
N ASN A 271 -1.07 5.26 -11.06
CA ASN A 271 0.05 6.21 -10.99
C ASN A 271 1.26 5.69 -11.79
N LEU A 272 1.87 6.52 -12.63
CA LEU A 272 3.02 6.12 -13.46
C LEU A 272 4.29 5.76 -12.67
N ASN A 273 4.39 6.15 -11.40
CA ASN A 273 5.47 5.73 -10.50
C ASN A 273 5.17 4.42 -9.75
N CYS A 274 3.97 3.84 -9.95
CA CYS A 274 3.50 2.68 -9.22
C CYS A 274 2.93 1.61 -10.17
N LEU A 275 3.33 0.36 -9.99
CA LEU A 275 2.82 -0.78 -10.76
C LEU A 275 2.31 -1.88 -9.83
N THR A 276 1.94 -1.52 -8.59
CA THR A 276 1.47 -2.47 -7.60
C THR A 276 -0.06 -2.62 -7.68
N HIS A 277 -0.53 -3.84 -7.40
CA HIS A 277 -1.91 -4.07 -7.02
C HIS A 277 -2.10 -3.60 -5.57
N ASN A 278 -3.31 -3.17 -5.20
CA ASN A 278 -3.66 -2.67 -3.87
C ASN A 278 -2.59 -1.69 -3.36
N CYS A 279 -2.37 -0.58 -4.09
CA CYS A 279 -1.37 0.40 -3.69
C CYS A 279 -1.78 1.12 -2.41
N HIS A 280 -0.90 1.13 -1.41
CA HIS A 280 -1.15 1.79 -0.12
C HIS A 280 -0.77 3.28 -0.13
N VAL A 281 -0.13 3.77 -1.19
CA VAL A 281 0.36 5.15 -1.30
C VAL A 281 -0.64 6.05 -2.02
N HIS A 282 -1.14 5.60 -3.18
CA HIS A 282 -1.96 6.40 -4.10
C HIS A 282 -3.44 6.05 -3.99
N ILE A 283 -3.97 6.19 -2.78
CA ILE A 283 -5.38 5.94 -2.48
C ILE A 283 -6.20 7.22 -2.62
N ASP A 284 -7.35 7.14 -3.29
CA ASP A 284 -8.32 8.24 -3.34
C ASP A 284 -9.17 8.29 -2.06
N ALA A 285 -10.09 9.26 -1.95
CA ALA A 285 -10.95 9.43 -0.77
C ALA A 285 -11.76 8.17 -0.41
N ASP A 286 -12.09 7.35 -1.41
CA ASP A 286 -12.85 6.11 -1.26
C ASP A 286 -11.96 4.86 -1.04
N TRP A 287 -10.67 5.05 -0.70
CA TRP A 287 -9.69 3.98 -0.44
C TRP A 287 -9.40 3.05 -1.62
N LEU A 288 -9.81 3.45 -2.82
CA LEU A 288 -9.63 2.65 -4.02
C LEU A 288 -8.72 3.39 -5.00
N SER A 289 -7.56 2.81 -5.33
CA SER A 289 -6.75 3.23 -6.46
C SER A 289 -7.36 2.68 -7.76
N LEU A 290 -8.47 3.28 -8.21
CA LEU A 290 -9.18 2.73 -9.37
C LEU A 290 -8.44 3.08 -10.65
N THR A 291 -7.69 2.12 -11.20
CA THR A 291 -7.37 2.22 -12.63
C THR A 291 -8.68 2.21 -13.40
N PRO A 292 -8.90 3.19 -14.28
CA PRO A 292 -10.13 3.25 -15.03
C PRO A 292 -10.37 1.97 -15.81
N ALA A 293 -11.58 1.41 -15.68
CA ALA A 293 -12.00 0.24 -16.42
C ALA A 293 -11.81 0.45 -17.93
N PHE A 294 -11.45 -0.61 -18.63
CA PHE A 294 -11.47 -0.64 -20.07
C PHE A 294 -12.91 -0.47 -20.54
N ALA A 295 -13.12 0.51 -21.42
CA ALA A 295 -14.39 0.68 -22.09
C ALA A 295 -14.56 -0.38 -23.18
N LEU A 296 -15.81 -0.72 -23.50
CA LEU A 296 -16.12 -1.50 -24.68
C LEU A 296 -15.57 -0.80 -25.92
N THR A 297 -14.79 -1.53 -26.71
CA THR A 297 -14.27 -1.02 -27.96
C THR A 297 -15.33 -1.20 -29.04
N ARG A 298 -15.71 -0.12 -29.72
CA ARG A 298 -16.61 -0.22 -30.86
C ARG A 298 -15.85 -0.80 -32.07
N PRO A 299 -16.36 -1.83 -32.74
CA PRO A 299 -15.79 -2.32 -34.00
C PRO A 299 -15.82 -1.22 -35.06
N ARG A 300 -14.77 -1.15 -35.87
CA ARG A 300 -14.63 -0.15 -36.94
C ARG A 300 -14.41 -0.75 -38.32
N LEU A 301 -14.06 -2.03 -38.39
CA LEU A 301 -13.83 -2.73 -39.64
C LEU A 301 -15.00 -3.68 -39.87
N THR A 302 -15.59 -3.65 -41.06
CA THR A 302 -16.50 -4.73 -41.48
C THR A 302 -15.73 -6.03 -41.65
N SER A 303 -16.43 -7.17 -41.65
CA SER A 303 -15.84 -8.48 -41.89
C SER A 303 -15.14 -8.56 -43.25
N ALA A 304 -15.65 -7.82 -44.25
CA ALA A 304 -15.02 -7.72 -45.57
C ALA A 304 -13.72 -6.88 -45.57
N GLU A 305 -13.64 -5.84 -44.72
CA GLU A 305 -12.47 -4.97 -44.64
C GLU A 305 -11.34 -5.55 -43.77
N LEU A 306 -11.68 -6.39 -42.78
CA LEU A 306 -10.75 -6.91 -41.78
C LEU A 306 -9.53 -7.63 -42.39
N PRO A 307 -9.66 -8.55 -43.38
CA PRO A 307 -8.49 -9.23 -43.96
C PRO A 307 -7.47 -8.27 -44.56
N ALA A 308 -7.93 -7.28 -45.34
CA ALA A 308 -7.05 -6.31 -45.96
C ALA A 308 -6.39 -5.38 -44.94
N ALA A 309 -7.13 -4.96 -43.92
CA ALA A 309 -6.67 -4.00 -42.91
C ALA A 309 -5.66 -4.60 -41.92
N VAL A 310 -5.83 -5.86 -41.52
CA VAL A 310 -5.05 -6.48 -40.44
C VAL A 310 -3.91 -7.34 -40.96
N HIS A 311 -4.08 -7.97 -42.12
CA HIS A 311 -3.11 -8.93 -42.63
C HIS A 311 -2.11 -8.32 -43.64
N GLY A 312 -2.47 -7.23 -44.32
CA GLY A 312 -1.58 -6.57 -45.28
C GLY A 312 -0.95 -7.57 -46.29
N PRO A 313 0.35 -7.47 -46.61
CA PRO A 313 1.05 -8.41 -47.50
C PRO A 313 1.54 -9.71 -46.82
N HIS A 314 1.10 -10.03 -45.60
CA HIS A 314 1.54 -11.22 -44.87
C HIS A 314 1.04 -12.53 -45.54
N PRO A 315 1.82 -13.64 -45.57
CA PRO A 315 1.48 -14.86 -46.33
C PRO A 315 0.41 -15.78 -45.69
N GLY A 316 -0.15 -15.42 -44.55
CA GLY A 316 -1.15 -16.25 -43.83
C GLY A 316 -0.50 -17.01 -42.69
N CYS A 317 -1.29 -17.46 -41.71
CA CYS A 317 -0.80 -18.39 -40.68
C CYS A 317 -0.77 -19.86 -41.15
N GLY A 318 -1.24 -20.14 -42.36
CA GLY A 318 -1.32 -21.47 -42.97
C GLY A 318 -2.35 -21.53 -44.09
N ASN A 319 -2.59 -22.73 -44.61
CA ASN A 319 -3.51 -22.94 -45.74
C ASN A 319 -4.98 -22.64 -45.41
N ASP A 320 -5.37 -22.78 -44.14
CA ASP A 320 -6.71 -22.47 -43.64
C ASP A 320 -6.80 -21.06 -43.00
N CYS A 321 -5.90 -20.14 -43.40
CA CYS A 321 -5.87 -18.80 -42.83
C CYS A 321 -7.17 -18.04 -43.12
N PHE A 322 -7.66 -17.25 -42.14
CA PHE A 322 -8.89 -16.47 -42.29
C PHE A 322 -8.89 -15.53 -43.51
N SER A 323 -7.71 -15.05 -43.89
CA SER A 323 -7.51 -14.15 -45.03
C SER A 323 -7.62 -14.84 -46.40
N LEU A 324 -7.60 -16.17 -46.42
CA LEU A 324 -7.65 -17.00 -47.65
C LEU A 324 -9.03 -17.62 -47.87
N ILE A 325 -10.00 -17.36 -46.98
CA ILE A 325 -11.34 -17.95 -47.02
C ILE A 325 -12.22 -17.18 -47.99
N HIS A 326 -12.88 -17.88 -48.91
CA HIS A 326 -13.95 -17.32 -49.74
C HIS A 326 -15.33 -17.56 -49.10
N GLU A 327 -16.35 -16.77 -49.48
CA GLU A 327 -17.70 -16.87 -48.90
C GLU A 327 -18.28 -18.30 -48.93
N ASN A 328 -17.94 -19.07 -49.97
CA ASN A 328 -18.38 -20.45 -50.16
C ASN A 328 -17.67 -21.48 -49.26
N ASP A 329 -16.52 -21.14 -48.67
CA ASP A 329 -15.75 -22.03 -47.78
C ASP A 329 -16.24 -21.95 -46.33
N MET A 330 -17.37 -21.28 -46.06
CA MET A 330 -17.87 -20.98 -44.72
C MET A 330 -19.09 -21.79 -44.27
N GLU A 331 -19.56 -22.75 -45.09
CA GLU A 331 -20.71 -23.62 -44.78
C GLU A 331 -20.34 -24.88 -43.95
N ASP A 332 -19.06 -25.05 -43.60
CA ASP A 332 -18.55 -26.18 -42.82
C ASP A 332 -18.88 -26.07 -41.31
N ASP A 333 -19.32 -27.16 -40.70
CA ASP A 333 -19.86 -27.28 -39.34
C ASP A 333 -18.81 -27.14 -38.21
N GLY A 334 -17.58 -26.76 -38.55
CA GLY A 334 -16.43 -26.70 -37.64
C GLY A 334 -16.66 -25.93 -36.33
N LEU A 335 -17.55 -24.92 -36.29
CA LEU A 335 -17.89 -24.19 -35.07
C LEU A 335 -18.67 -25.05 -34.06
N ALA A 336 -19.46 -26.04 -34.52
CA ALA A 336 -20.24 -26.95 -33.66
C ALA A 336 -19.34 -27.87 -32.82
N ASN A 337 -18.10 -28.08 -33.26
CA ASN A 337 -17.11 -28.90 -32.57
C ASN A 337 -16.19 -28.09 -31.64
N VAL A 338 -16.35 -26.76 -31.59
CA VAL A 338 -15.58 -25.90 -30.67
C VAL A 338 -16.23 -25.95 -29.28
N PRO A 339 -15.46 -26.22 -28.21
CA PRO A 339 -15.94 -26.13 -26.84
C PRO A 339 -16.61 -24.77 -26.51
N LEU A 340 -17.74 -24.79 -25.81
CA LEU A 340 -18.53 -23.59 -25.51
C LEU A 340 -17.77 -22.55 -24.67
N ASP A 341 -16.88 -23.01 -23.79
CA ASP A 341 -15.98 -22.18 -22.99
C ASP A 341 -15.01 -21.39 -23.86
N HIS A 342 -14.43 -22.01 -24.91
CA HIS A 342 -13.57 -21.32 -25.87
C HIS A 342 -14.33 -20.21 -26.63
N LEU A 343 -15.57 -20.46 -27.03
CA LEU A 343 -16.43 -19.46 -27.69
C LEU A 343 -16.78 -18.31 -26.74
N ALA A 344 -17.08 -18.62 -25.47
CA ALA A 344 -17.35 -17.62 -24.46
C ALA A 344 -16.13 -16.70 -24.20
N VAL A 345 -14.93 -17.26 -24.12
CA VAL A 345 -13.67 -16.50 -24.01
C VAL A 345 -13.49 -15.57 -25.22
N LEU A 346 -13.70 -16.09 -26.44
CA LEU A 346 -13.55 -15.30 -27.66
C LEU A 346 -14.57 -14.15 -27.73
N GLY A 347 -15.85 -14.43 -27.42
CA GLY A 347 -16.88 -13.40 -27.33
C GLY A 347 -16.54 -12.33 -26.29
N SER A 348 -15.92 -12.72 -25.17
CA SER A 348 -15.42 -11.76 -24.18
C SER A 348 -14.26 -10.91 -24.72
N LEU A 349 -13.32 -11.47 -25.48
CA LEU A 349 -12.22 -10.70 -26.10
C LEU A 349 -12.71 -9.68 -27.13
N PHE A 350 -13.76 -9.99 -27.89
CA PHE A 350 -14.36 -9.03 -28.83
C PHE A 350 -14.90 -7.77 -28.15
N LYS A 351 -15.24 -7.81 -26.86
CA LYS A 351 -15.59 -6.61 -26.08
C LYS A 351 -14.41 -5.61 -25.98
N ALA A 352 -13.17 -6.11 -25.92
CA ALA A 352 -11.97 -5.28 -25.82
C ALA A 352 -11.33 -4.97 -27.17
N VAL A 353 -11.24 -5.96 -28.06
CA VAL A 353 -10.44 -5.90 -29.29
C VAL A 353 -11.17 -6.52 -30.50
N PRO A 354 -12.33 -5.98 -30.89
CA PRO A 354 -13.17 -6.58 -31.95
C PRO A 354 -12.54 -6.56 -33.35
N ASP A 355 -11.54 -5.69 -33.56
CA ASP A 355 -10.82 -5.51 -34.82
C ASP A 355 -9.40 -6.13 -34.78
N ALA A 356 -9.07 -6.94 -33.77
CA ALA A 356 -7.79 -7.64 -33.72
C ALA A 356 -7.70 -8.76 -34.77
N SER A 357 -6.46 -9.15 -35.08
CA SER A 357 -6.17 -10.23 -36.03
C SER A 357 -6.80 -11.55 -35.57
N PRO A 358 -7.64 -12.21 -36.40
CA PRO A 358 -8.10 -13.56 -36.11
C PRO A 358 -6.95 -14.57 -35.96
N CYS A 359 -5.80 -14.33 -36.57
CA CYS A 359 -4.59 -15.15 -36.36
C CYS A 359 -4.02 -14.98 -34.94
N ASP A 360 -3.95 -13.76 -34.42
CA ASP A 360 -3.42 -13.52 -33.07
C ASP A 360 -4.42 -14.02 -32.01
N LEU A 361 -5.70 -13.77 -32.22
CA LEU A 361 -6.78 -14.27 -31.37
C LEU A 361 -6.86 -15.80 -31.38
N ALA A 362 -6.56 -16.46 -32.50
CA ALA A 362 -6.47 -17.91 -32.57
C ALA A 362 -5.41 -18.49 -31.64
N VAL A 363 -4.25 -17.84 -31.53
CA VAL A 363 -3.20 -18.24 -30.59
C VAL A 363 -3.68 -18.07 -29.14
N ILE A 364 -4.33 -16.94 -28.83
CA ILE A 364 -4.84 -16.63 -27.49
C ILE A 364 -5.93 -17.63 -27.08
N CYS A 365 -6.90 -17.88 -27.95
CA CYS A 365 -8.05 -18.75 -27.68
C CYS A 365 -7.77 -20.24 -27.93
N LYS A 366 -6.58 -20.60 -28.42
CA LYS A 366 -6.23 -21.96 -28.86
C LYS A 366 -7.26 -22.52 -29.87
N MET A 367 -7.66 -21.68 -30.81
CA MET A 367 -8.62 -21.99 -31.87
C MET A 367 -7.95 -21.89 -33.24
N ARG A 368 -8.61 -22.36 -34.30
CA ARG A 368 -8.17 -22.05 -35.67
C ARG A 368 -8.60 -20.63 -36.02
N CYS A 369 -7.75 -19.88 -36.71
CA CYS A 369 -8.06 -18.48 -37.09
C CYS A 369 -9.31 -18.36 -37.97
N ARG A 370 -9.61 -19.39 -38.76
CA ARG A 370 -10.86 -19.51 -39.53
C ARG A 370 -12.08 -19.46 -38.62
N ASP A 371 -12.09 -20.29 -37.58
CA ASP A 371 -13.23 -20.42 -36.67
C ASP A 371 -13.41 -19.13 -35.86
N VAL A 372 -12.30 -18.47 -35.47
CA VAL A 372 -12.32 -17.14 -34.84
C VAL A 372 -12.98 -16.10 -35.75
N PHE A 373 -12.59 -16.06 -37.02
CA PHE A 373 -13.15 -15.10 -37.98
C PHE A 373 -14.63 -15.36 -38.28
N ARG A 374 -15.04 -16.63 -38.41
CA ARG A 374 -16.46 -17.01 -38.55
C ARG A 374 -17.27 -16.56 -37.33
N HIS A 375 -16.81 -16.87 -36.12
CA HIS A 375 -17.50 -16.47 -34.90
C HIS A 375 -17.61 -14.94 -34.77
N ARG A 376 -16.59 -14.18 -35.21
CA ARG A 376 -16.65 -12.72 -35.28
C ARG A 376 -17.80 -12.25 -36.15
N ARG A 377 -17.95 -12.80 -37.36
CA ARG A 377 -19.02 -12.43 -38.31
C ARG A 377 -20.40 -12.74 -37.73
N ASP A 378 -20.52 -13.83 -36.99
CA ASP A 378 -21.80 -14.21 -36.36
C ASP A 378 -22.13 -13.33 -35.14
N THR A 379 -21.12 -12.78 -34.47
CA THR A 379 -21.27 -11.99 -33.23
C THR A 379 -21.36 -10.48 -33.48
N ILE A 380 -20.66 -9.96 -34.50
CA ILE A 380 -20.56 -8.53 -34.81
C ILE A 380 -21.32 -8.25 -36.10
N ASP A 381 -22.38 -7.45 -35.99
CA ASP A 381 -23.17 -7.03 -37.14
C ASP A 381 -22.50 -5.89 -37.91
N ASP A 382 -22.06 -6.19 -39.13
CA ASP A 382 -21.45 -5.20 -40.03
C ASP A 382 -22.43 -4.04 -40.38
N ALA A 383 -23.75 -4.26 -40.31
CA ALA A 383 -24.73 -3.19 -40.55
C ALA A 383 -24.69 -2.11 -39.46
N GLU A 384 -24.41 -2.48 -38.20
CA GLU A 384 -24.22 -1.54 -37.09
C GLU A 384 -22.93 -0.71 -37.26
N ILE A 385 -21.90 -1.30 -37.87
CA ILE A 385 -20.63 -0.62 -38.20
C ILE A 385 -20.86 0.41 -39.30
N ILE A 386 -21.55 0.03 -40.38
CA ILE A 386 -21.82 0.89 -41.53
C ILE A 386 -22.76 2.05 -41.17
N SER A 387 -23.78 1.78 -40.35
CA SER A 387 -24.76 2.79 -39.90
C SER A 387 -24.20 3.76 -38.85
N SER A 388 -23.09 3.41 -38.20
CA SER A 388 -22.31 4.30 -37.34
C SER A 388 -21.31 5.08 -38.20
N PRO A 389 -21.62 6.32 -38.67
CA PRO A 389 -20.70 7.03 -39.54
C PRO A 389 -19.33 7.17 -38.85
N PRO A 390 -18.20 7.11 -39.58
CA PRO A 390 -16.93 7.54 -39.03
C PRO A 390 -17.19 8.91 -38.42
N LEU A 391 -16.67 9.19 -37.23
CA LEU A 391 -16.59 10.55 -36.73
C LEU A 391 -15.86 11.34 -37.81
N THR A 392 -16.61 11.93 -38.74
CA THR A 392 -16.08 12.85 -39.73
C THR A 392 -15.25 13.80 -38.90
N LYS A 393 -14.02 14.06 -39.35
CA LYS A 393 -13.20 15.12 -38.77
C LYS A 393 -14.00 16.41 -38.97
N LYS A 394 -14.99 16.68 -38.10
CA LYS A 394 -15.62 17.99 -37.98
C LYS A 394 -14.41 18.89 -37.84
N LYS A 395 -14.26 19.85 -38.77
CA LYS A 395 -13.21 20.87 -38.69
C LYS A 395 -13.13 21.24 -37.23
N LYS A 396 -11.97 20.97 -36.58
CA LYS A 396 -11.82 21.16 -35.14
C LYS A 396 -12.51 22.49 -34.85
N PRO A 397 -13.54 22.55 -33.98
CA PRO A 397 -14.04 23.84 -33.56
C PRO A 397 -12.80 24.64 -33.22
N LYS A 398 -12.68 25.89 -33.68
CA LYS A 398 -11.63 26.77 -33.16
C LYS A 398 -11.95 26.90 -31.68
N VAL A 399 -11.47 25.95 -30.87
CA VAL A 399 -11.54 25.99 -29.42
C VAL A 399 -10.79 27.28 -29.16
N LYS A 400 -11.54 28.31 -28.76
CA LYS A 400 -10.92 29.52 -28.24
C LYS A 400 -9.91 29.00 -27.25
N LYS A 401 -8.63 29.33 -27.42
CA LYS A 401 -7.59 29.00 -26.45
C LYS A 401 -8.00 29.71 -25.16
N HIS A 402 -8.92 29.14 -24.40
CA HIS A 402 -9.06 29.44 -23.00
C HIS A 402 -7.65 29.27 -22.46
N LYS A 403 -7.14 30.32 -21.83
CA LYS A 403 -5.80 30.32 -21.26
C LYS A 403 -5.71 29.05 -20.40
N LEU A 404 -4.89 28.09 -20.83
CA LEU A 404 -4.73 26.86 -20.08
C LEU A 404 -3.91 27.20 -18.83
N GLU A 405 -4.37 26.69 -17.71
CA GLU A 405 -3.85 27.01 -16.39
C GLU A 405 -3.26 25.73 -15.78
N PHE A 406 -2.00 25.85 -15.33
CA PHE A 406 -1.12 24.75 -14.91
C PHE A 406 -0.35 25.11 -13.64
N TRP A 407 -1.06 25.45 -12.57
CA TRP A 407 -0.46 25.81 -11.28
C TRP A 407 -1.03 25.01 -10.12
N GLY A 408 -1.85 23.99 -10.39
CA GLY A 408 -2.27 23.04 -9.36
C GLY A 408 -1.06 22.35 -8.76
N LYS A 409 -1.17 22.00 -7.47
CA LYS A 409 -0.08 21.39 -6.71
C LYS A 409 -0.54 20.14 -5.95
N ASP A 410 -1.57 19.48 -6.44
CA ASP A 410 -2.08 18.24 -5.86
C ASP A 410 -0.98 17.17 -5.82
N SER A 411 -0.87 16.47 -4.69
CA SER A 411 0.19 15.49 -4.43
C SER A 411 0.13 14.32 -5.41
N ALA A 412 -1.05 13.78 -5.67
CA ALA A 412 -1.29 12.78 -6.70
C ALA A 412 -2.47 13.20 -7.60
N ILE A 413 -2.56 12.63 -8.80
CA ILE A 413 -3.71 12.83 -9.67
C ILE A 413 -4.20 11.50 -10.22
N THR A 414 -5.51 11.30 -10.14
CA THR A 414 -6.18 10.19 -10.81
C THR A 414 -6.33 10.51 -12.30
N PRO A 415 -5.93 9.59 -13.21
CA PRO A 415 -5.94 9.88 -14.64
C PRO A 415 -7.37 10.13 -15.15
N CYS A 416 -7.58 11.24 -15.84
CA CYS A 416 -8.93 11.61 -16.28
C CYS A 416 -9.52 10.63 -17.30
N VAL A 417 -10.81 10.34 -17.13
CA VAL A 417 -11.62 9.50 -18.03
C VAL A 417 -12.97 10.18 -18.18
N HIS A 418 -13.29 10.60 -19.39
CA HIS A 418 -14.58 11.19 -19.73
C HIS A 418 -14.72 11.24 -21.26
N PRO A 419 -15.94 11.21 -21.80
CA PRO A 419 -16.16 11.51 -23.22
C PRO A 419 -15.87 12.99 -23.51
N GLY A 420 -15.35 13.28 -24.69
CA GLY A 420 -15.08 14.66 -25.13
C GLY A 420 -13.78 15.30 -24.59
N PRO A 421 -13.57 16.60 -24.87
CA PRO A 421 -12.31 17.30 -24.53
C PRO A 421 -12.20 17.62 -23.04
N CYS A 422 -11.00 17.57 -22.48
CA CYS A 422 -10.73 17.94 -21.09
C CYS A 422 -11.11 19.40 -20.80
N SER A 423 -12.25 19.59 -20.16
CA SER A 423 -12.83 20.89 -19.86
C SER A 423 -13.64 20.82 -18.55
N ASP A 424 -14.12 21.96 -18.09
CA ASP A 424 -15.05 21.98 -16.96
C ASP A 424 -16.39 21.32 -17.30
N ALA A 425 -16.85 21.45 -18.55
CA ALA A 425 -18.10 20.84 -19.02
C ALA A 425 -18.09 19.30 -18.97
N THR A 426 -16.91 18.69 -19.11
CA THR A 426 -16.73 17.23 -18.97
C THR A 426 -16.33 16.83 -17.55
N LEU A 427 -16.41 17.76 -16.58
CA LEU A 427 -16.00 17.57 -15.19
C LEU A 427 -14.56 17.04 -15.04
N CYS A 428 -13.67 17.38 -15.99
CA CYS A 428 -12.33 16.81 -16.02
C CYS A 428 -11.51 17.26 -14.80
N GLU A 429 -11.08 16.31 -13.96
CA GLU A 429 -10.28 16.64 -12.77
C GLU A 429 -8.96 17.34 -13.10
N CYS A 430 -8.24 16.87 -14.12
CA CYS A 430 -7.02 17.55 -14.56
C CYS A 430 -7.28 19.01 -14.95
N PHE A 431 -8.46 19.32 -15.51
CA PHE A 431 -8.86 20.69 -15.83
C PHE A 431 -9.18 21.50 -14.57
N ARG A 432 -10.02 20.96 -13.68
CA ARG A 432 -10.49 21.63 -12.47
C ARG A 432 -9.35 21.92 -11.49
N ARG A 433 -8.48 20.93 -11.29
CA ARG A 433 -7.27 21.02 -10.46
C ARG A 433 -6.14 21.82 -11.12
N LYS A 434 -6.33 22.36 -12.33
CA LYS A 434 -5.33 23.18 -13.04
C LYS A 434 -4.00 22.44 -13.22
N LEU A 435 -4.07 21.16 -13.59
CA LEU A 435 -2.92 20.27 -13.79
C LEU A 435 -2.82 19.77 -15.24
N HIS A 436 -1.63 19.34 -15.64
CA HIS A 436 -1.42 18.69 -16.93
C HIS A 436 -2.11 17.33 -16.96
N CYS A 437 -2.63 16.93 -18.13
CA CYS A 437 -2.98 15.52 -18.33
C CYS A 437 -1.67 14.73 -18.51
N GLU A 438 -1.54 13.63 -17.80
CA GLU A 438 -0.39 12.74 -17.88
C GLU A 438 -0.61 11.65 -18.95
N ARG A 439 0.41 10.83 -19.21
CA ARG A 439 0.36 9.82 -20.30
C ARG A 439 -0.70 8.74 -20.07
N ASN A 440 -0.93 8.36 -18.82
CA ASN A 440 -1.95 7.40 -18.37
C ASN A 440 -3.41 7.94 -18.40
N CYS A 441 -3.63 9.25 -18.61
CA CYS A 441 -4.99 9.80 -18.82
C CYS A 441 -5.66 9.16 -20.05
N ARG A 442 -6.97 8.96 -20.02
CA ARG A 442 -7.76 8.34 -21.10
C ARG A 442 -8.41 9.35 -22.06
N CYS A 443 -8.11 10.63 -21.92
CA CYS A 443 -8.51 11.65 -22.89
C CYS A 443 -7.81 11.48 -24.24
N ALA A 444 -8.23 12.21 -25.27
CA ALA A 444 -7.66 12.10 -26.62
C ALA A 444 -6.13 12.32 -26.64
N LYS A 445 -5.42 11.64 -27.56
CA LYS A 445 -3.95 11.76 -27.70
C LYS A 445 -3.51 13.19 -28.08
N ASP A 446 -4.37 13.95 -28.77
CA ASP A 446 -4.13 15.35 -29.14
C ASP A 446 -4.70 16.38 -28.14
N CYS A 447 -5.05 15.93 -26.93
CA CYS A 447 -5.51 16.80 -25.85
C CYS A 447 -4.48 17.90 -25.54
N LEU A 448 -4.91 19.16 -25.62
CA LEU A 448 -4.04 20.34 -25.41
C LEU A 448 -3.49 20.46 -23.98
N ARG A 449 -4.04 19.73 -23.00
CA ARG A 449 -3.55 19.71 -21.61
C ARG A 449 -2.45 18.68 -21.40
N ARG A 450 -2.24 17.75 -22.32
CA ARG A 450 -1.22 16.70 -22.16
C ARG A 450 0.16 17.31 -22.09
N TRP A 451 0.98 16.79 -21.19
CA TRP A 451 2.40 17.13 -21.18
C TRP A 451 3.08 16.57 -22.44
N GLU A 452 3.89 17.39 -23.11
CA GLU A 452 4.54 17.03 -24.39
C GLU A 452 6.01 16.59 -24.24
N GLY A 453 6.57 16.66 -23.04
CA GLY A 453 8.00 16.43 -22.80
C GLY A 453 8.90 17.61 -23.16
N CYS A 454 10.22 17.38 -23.16
CA CYS A 454 11.22 18.44 -23.38
C CYS A 454 11.92 18.37 -24.76
N ASN A 455 11.48 17.49 -25.66
CA ASN A 455 12.19 17.17 -26.91
C ASN A 455 12.59 18.41 -27.71
N SER A 456 11.69 19.39 -27.85
CA SER A 456 11.95 20.65 -28.56
C SER A 456 13.06 21.50 -27.92
N THR A 457 13.11 21.53 -26.59
CA THR A 457 14.07 22.34 -25.81
C THR A 457 15.41 21.67 -25.57
N CYS A 458 15.45 20.33 -25.54
CA CYS A 458 16.66 19.56 -25.29
C CYS A 458 17.32 19.01 -26.57
N ARG A 459 16.77 19.29 -27.75
CA ARG A 459 17.31 18.79 -29.03
C ARG A 459 18.77 19.13 -29.29
N LYS A 460 19.20 20.35 -28.93
CA LYS A 460 20.58 20.81 -29.18
C LYS A 460 21.58 20.26 -28.16
N THR A 461 21.20 20.24 -26.88
CA THR A 461 22.10 19.82 -25.79
C THR A 461 22.06 18.32 -25.55
N ARG A 462 21.01 17.64 -26.02
CA ARG A 462 20.69 16.22 -25.77
C ARG A 462 20.81 15.84 -24.29
N SER A 463 20.57 16.81 -23.42
CA SER A 463 20.77 16.69 -21.98
C SER A 463 20.07 17.82 -21.25
N CYS A 464 19.46 17.46 -20.11
CA CYS A 464 18.82 18.41 -19.21
C CYS A 464 19.81 19.04 -18.22
N ARG A 465 21.04 18.51 -18.09
CA ARG A 465 22.05 19.03 -17.15
C ARG A 465 22.47 20.46 -17.51
N ARG A 466 22.76 20.69 -18.78
CA ARG A 466 23.31 21.95 -19.33
C ARG A 466 22.26 22.85 -19.95
N SER A 467 21.05 22.35 -20.22
CA SER A 467 19.97 23.17 -20.77
C SER A 467 19.22 23.88 -19.65
N SER A 468 19.63 25.11 -19.33
CA SER A 468 18.82 26.06 -18.56
C SER A 468 17.45 26.33 -19.19
N LYS A 469 17.23 25.84 -20.42
CA LYS A 469 16.01 25.97 -21.21
C LYS A 469 15.14 24.70 -21.21
N CYS A 470 15.53 23.64 -20.49
CA CYS A 470 14.74 22.41 -20.45
C CYS A 470 13.34 22.72 -19.89
N LYS A 471 12.30 22.50 -20.71
CA LYS A 471 10.91 22.77 -20.33
C LYS A 471 10.47 21.97 -19.09
N CYS A 472 10.93 20.73 -18.92
CA CYS A 472 10.62 19.92 -17.74
C CYS A 472 11.19 20.55 -16.47
N ARG A 473 12.49 20.88 -16.46
CA ARG A 473 13.14 21.50 -15.30
C ARG A 473 12.54 22.86 -14.97
N LEU A 474 12.26 23.70 -15.97
CA LEU A 474 11.61 25.00 -15.78
C LEU A 474 10.18 24.88 -15.21
N ALA A 475 9.50 23.77 -15.46
CA ALA A 475 8.19 23.49 -14.92
C ALA A 475 8.22 22.79 -13.55
N GLY A 476 9.41 22.60 -12.94
CA GLY A 476 9.54 21.85 -11.69
C GLY A 476 9.16 20.36 -11.86
N ARG A 477 9.47 19.77 -13.01
CA ARG A 477 9.11 18.38 -13.35
C ARG A 477 10.34 17.56 -13.74
N GLU A 478 10.37 16.30 -13.33
CA GLU A 478 11.29 15.32 -13.92
C GLU A 478 10.88 14.97 -15.36
N CYS A 479 11.83 14.47 -16.13
CA CYS A 479 11.60 14.06 -17.50
C CYS A 479 10.92 12.69 -17.55
N ASP A 480 9.72 12.66 -18.14
CA ASP A 480 9.00 11.42 -18.42
C ASP A 480 9.82 10.55 -19.41
N PRO A 481 10.11 9.27 -19.10
CA PRO A 481 10.95 8.41 -19.92
C PRO A 481 10.36 8.10 -21.30
N GLU A 482 9.05 8.15 -21.47
CA GLU A 482 8.35 7.80 -22.70
C GLU A 482 8.05 9.04 -23.57
N LEU A 483 8.01 10.23 -22.96
CA LEU A 483 7.84 11.48 -23.70
C LEU A 483 9.19 12.16 -24.02
N CYS A 484 10.16 12.13 -23.10
CA CYS A 484 11.42 12.86 -23.22
C CYS A 484 12.54 12.00 -23.83
N VAL A 485 12.32 11.52 -25.05
CA VAL A 485 13.25 10.62 -25.75
C VAL A 485 14.56 11.30 -26.18
N VAL A 486 14.54 12.60 -26.50
CA VAL A 486 15.72 13.31 -27.03
C VAL A 486 16.78 13.65 -25.96
N CYS A 487 16.35 13.84 -24.71
CA CYS A 487 17.30 13.99 -23.60
C CYS A 487 17.73 12.64 -23.00
N ASP A 488 17.27 11.54 -23.59
CA ASP A 488 17.49 10.16 -23.13
C ASP A 488 17.05 9.93 -21.68
N ALA A 489 15.81 10.32 -21.37
CA ALA A 489 15.21 10.06 -20.06
C ALA A 489 14.97 8.56 -19.79
N ARG A 490 14.87 7.74 -20.85
CA ARG A 490 14.70 6.28 -20.77
C ARG A 490 16.01 5.52 -20.57
N ASP A 491 17.17 6.13 -20.85
CA ASP A 491 18.51 5.50 -20.78
C ASP A 491 18.58 4.21 -21.59
N THR A 492 18.17 4.32 -22.85
CA THR A 492 18.18 3.19 -23.79
C THR A 492 19.50 3.09 -24.54
N GLN A 493 20.34 4.13 -24.53
CA GLN A 493 21.58 4.23 -25.31
C GLN A 493 21.41 4.05 -26.85
N THR A 494 20.19 3.81 -27.36
CA THR A 494 19.93 3.31 -28.73
C THR A 494 19.20 4.29 -29.67
N HIS A 495 19.27 5.60 -29.45
CA HIS A 495 18.55 6.57 -30.30
C HIS A 495 19.43 7.64 -30.96
N PHE A 496 20.73 7.34 -31.14
CA PHE A 496 21.58 8.22 -31.92
C PHE A 496 21.68 7.70 -33.34
N PRO A 497 21.20 8.46 -34.34
CA PRO A 497 21.66 8.29 -35.71
C PRO A 497 23.19 8.30 -35.73
N ASP A 498 23.82 7.37 -36.46
CA ASP A 498 25.28 7.17 -36.52
C ASP A 498 26.05 8.45 -36.94
N ASP A 499 25.34 9.42 -37.54
CA ASP A 499 25.80 10.72 -38.01
C ASP A 499 25.99 11.79 -36.92
N VAL A 500 25.85 11.45 -35.62
CA VAL A 500 26.01 12.41 -34.52
C VAL A 500 27.35 12.19 -33.79
N PRO A 501 28.27 13.19 -33.79
CA PRO A 501 29.55 13.07 -33.10
C PRO A 501 29.38 12.76 -31.61
N ALA A 502 30.19 11.85 -31.05
CA ALA A 502 30.17 11.50 -29.63
C ALA A 502 30.30 12.73 -28.69
N ALA A 503 31.02 13.77 -29.13
CA ALA A 503 31.14 15.05 -28.42
C ALA A 503 29.83 15.86 -28.31
N ALA A 504 28.83 15.56 -29.15
CA ALA A 504 27.49 16.17 -29.12
C ALA A 504 26.48 15.38 -28.26
N VAL A 505 26.86 14.22 -27.74
CA VAL A 505 26.05 13.46 -26.77
C VAL A 505 26.21 14.10 -25.40
N GLY A 506 25.17 14.80 -24.93
CA GLY A 506 25.17 15.54 -23.65
C GLY A 506 25.20 14.68 -22.38
N GLY A 507 25.56 13.40 -22.49
CA GLY A 507 25.41 12.38 -21.45
C GLY A 507 23.95 12.03 -21.17
N LYS A 508 23.74 11.08 -20.25
CA LYS A 508 22.41 10.65 -19.79
C LYS A 508 21.60 11.82 -19.23
N CYS A 509 20.28 11.75 -19.31
CA CYS A 509 19.41 12.73 -18.66
C CYS A 509 19.71 12.80 -17.16
N THR A 510 19.89 14.01 -16.62
CA THR A 510 20.11 14.23 -15.18
C THR A 510 18.87 14.75 -14.45
N ASN A 511 17.72 14.79 -15.12
CA ASN A 511 16.45 15.31 -14.58
C ASN A 511 15.45 14.15 -14.39
N VAL A 512 15.94 13.06 -13.81
CA VAL A 512 15.28 11.76 -13.64
C VAL A 512 15.74 11.06 -12.34
N ALA A 513 16.31 11.83 -11.41
CA ALA A 513 16.99 11.30 -10.24
C ALA A 513 16.01 10.68 -9.24
N LEU A 514 14.87 11.33 -8.99
CA LEU A 514 13.83 10.85 -8.08
C LEU A 514 13.19 9.58 -8.62
N GLN A 515 12.77 9.55 -9.90
CA GLN A 515 12.14 8.36 -10.47
C GLN A 515 13.07 7.15 -10.57
N ARG A 516 14.39 7.35 -10.56
CA ARG A 516 15.39 6.28 -10.59
C ARG A 516 15.99 5.94 -9.23
N GLY A 517 15.72 6.74 -8.19
CA GLY A 517 16.39 6.61 -6.90
C GLY A 517 17.91 6.83 -6.96
N THR A 518 18.40 7.58 -7.95
CA THR A 518 19.84 7.83 -8.12
C THR A 518 20.24 9.10 -7.39
N PHE A 519 20.73 8.92 -6.16
CA PHE A 519 21.04 10.00 -5.24
C PHE A 519 22.51 10.01 -4.82
N LYS A 520 22.93 11.11 -4.20
CA LYS A 520 24.23 11.20 -3.53
C LYS A 520 24.22 10.43 -2.21
N ASN A 521 25.36 9.81 -1.88
CA ASN A 521 25.50 9.07 -0.64
C ASN A 521 25.60 10.03 0.56
N ILE A 522 24.76 9.77 1.57
CA ILE A 522 24.75 10.49 2.84
C ILE A 522 24.83 9.51 4.01
N VAL A 523 25.49 9.92 5.10
CA VAL A 523 25.66 9.12 6.32
C VAL A 523 25.16 9.88 7.54
N VAL A 524 24.54 9.16 8.48
CA VAL A 524 24.04 9.74 9.73
C VAL A 524 25.09 9.57 10.82
N ARG A 525 25.45 10.67 11.51
CA ARG A 525 26.45 10.68 12.58
C ARG A 525 26.02 11.62 13.71
N LYS A 526 26.71 11.56 14.86
CA LYS A 526 26.52 12.52 15.95
C LYS A 526 26.82 13.95 15.44
N SER A 527 25.91 14.87 15.74
CA SER A 527 25.95 16.30 15.41
C SER A 527 25.68 17.13 16.67
N LYS A 528 25.78 18.46 16.55
CA LYS A 528 25.57 19.43 17.63
C LYS A 528 24.20 19.30 18.32
N TYR A 529 23.15 18.96 17.58
CA TYR A 529 21.77 18.91 18.08
C TYR A 529 21.19 17.48 18.12
N GLY A 530 22.06 16.46 18.18
CA GLY A 530 21.67 15.05 18.20
C GLY A 530 22.34 14.27 17.09
N LEU A 531 21.54 13.72 16.17
CA LEU A 531 22.04 13.11 14.94
C LEU A 531 21.96 14.12 13.78
N GLY A 532 22.87 14.00 12.81
CA GLY A 532 22.92 14.84 11.62
C GLY A 532 23.29 14.04 10.38
N ALA A 533 22.87 14.52 9.21
CA ALA A 533 23.25 13.97 7.91
C ALA A 533 24.56 14.60 7.41
N PHE A 534 25.48 13.78 6.91
CA PHE A 534 26.79 14.21 6.41
C PHE A 534 27.02 13.65 5.01
N ALA A 535 27.75 14.42 4.19
CA ALA A 535 28.15 14.00 2.85
C ALA A 535 29.11 12.79 2.93
N ALA A 536 28.78 11.67 2.29
CA ALA A 536 29.67 10.50 2.20
C ALA A 536 30.60 10.56 0.98
N GLU A 537 30.34 11.49 0.07
CA GLU A 537 31.13 11.80 -1.12
C GLU A 537 31.10 13.31 -1.39
N ASP A 538 31.89 13.79 -2.35
CA ASP A 538 31.81 15.18 -2.79
C ASP A 538 30.48 15.45 -3.50
N ILE A 539 29.76 16.46 -3.03
CA ILE A 539 28.45 16.91 -3.53
C ILE A 539 28.65 18.24 -4.27
N SER A 540 28.15 18.32 -5.50
CA SER A 540 28.15 19.56 -6.28
C SER A 540 26.86 20.34 -6.09
N MET A 541 26.92 21.66 -6.29
CA MET A 541 25.72 22.50 -6.37
C MET A 541 24.71 21.93 -7.38
N GLY A 542 23.46 21.76 -6.96
CA GLY A 542 22.38 21.24 -7.77
C GLY A 542 22.23 19.72 -7.77
N ASP A 543 23.12 18.96 -7.12
CA ASP A 543 22.97 17.52 -6.96
C ASP A 543 21.77 17.18 -6.06
N VAL A 544 21.02 16.14 -6.44
CA VAL A 544 19.90 15.60 -5.65
C VAL A 544 20.46 14.62 -4.63
N LEU A 545 20.21 14.89 -3.35
CA LEU A 545 20.73 14.12 -2.23
C LEU A 545 19.81 12.96 -1.84
N GLY A 546 18.53 13.09 -2.17
CA GLY A 546 17.51 12.12 -1.84
C GLY A 546 16.14 12.76 -1.90
N GLU A 547 15.12 11.92 -1.82
CA GLU A 547 13.76 12.35 -1.55
C GLU A 547 13.53 12.42 -0.04
N TYR A 548 12.81 13.44 0.41
CA TYR A 548 12.30 13.49 1.77
C TYR A 548 11.09 12.57 1.87
N VAL A 549 11.30 11.42 2.52
CA VAL A 549 10.34 10.32 2.56
C VAL A 549 9.72 10.23 3.96
N GLY A 550 8.41 10.00 4.00
CA GLY A 550 7.64 9.79 5.22
C GLY A 550 6.21 9.32 4.94
N GLU A 551 5.37 9.39 5.96
CA GLU A 551 3.95 9.14 5.84
C GLU A 551 3.25 10.38 5.23
N LEU A 552 2.37 10.18 4.26
CA LEU A 552 1.57 11.25 3.65
C LEU A 552 0.32 11.50 4.49
N LEU A 553 0.25 12.71 5.04
CA LEU A 553 -0.88 13.26 5.78
C LEU A 553 -1.61 14.24 4.87
N ASP A 554 -2.70 13.80 4.25
CA ASP A 554 -3.54 14.69 3.44
C ASP A 554 -4.39 15.59 4.35
N ASN A 555 -4.56 16.86 3.98
CA ASN A 555 -5.29 17.90 4.73
C ASN A 555 -6.76 17.60 5.11
N VAL A 556 -7.26 16.43 4.70
CA VAL A 556 -8.66 16.03 4.87
C VAL A 556 -8.83 15.08 6.07
N ASP A 557 -7.76 14.73 6.77
CA ASP A 557 -7.85 13.75 7.86
C ASP A 557 -7.91 14.42 9.24
N GLU A 558 -9.00 14.18 9.97
CA GLU A 558 -9.13 14.55 11.39
C GLU A 558 -8.23 13.67 12.29
N ARG A 559 -7.69 12.56 11.76
CA ARG A 559 -6.90 11.55 12.50
C ARG A 559 -5.47 11.97 12.87
N VAL A 560 -4.99 13.16 12.45
CA VAL A 560 -3.61 13.63 12.73
C VAL A 560 -3.38 14.16 14.15
N GLY A 561 -4.43 14.44 14.92
CA GLY A 561 -4.30 15.10 16.23
C GLY A 561 -3.39 14.39 17.23
N HIS A 562 -3.36 13.05 17.18
CA HIS A 562 -2.51 12.24 18.05
C HIS A 562 -1.01 12.46 17.80
N ARG A 563 -0.62 12.74 16.54
CA ARG A 563 0.76 12.99 16.13
C ARG A 563 1.27 14.29 16.72
N GLU A 564 0.46 15.35 16.67
CA GLU A 564 0.82 16.65 17.24
C GLU A 564 1.11 16.54 18.76
N ILE A 565 0.34 15.73 19.48
CA ILE A 565 0.55 15.48 20.92
C ILE A 565 1.91 14.81 21.17
N ILE A 566 2.25 13.80 20.37
CA ILE A 566 3.56 13.11 20.46
C ILE A 566 4.70 14.06 20.08
N GLN A 567 4.53 14.88 19.04
CA GLN A 567 5.53 15.85 18.58
C GLN A 567 5.80 16.93 19.63
N LYS A 568 4.75 17.49 20.24
CA LYS A 568 4.88 18.47 21.34
C LYS A 568 5.59 17.87 22.56
N HIS A 569 5.24 16.64 22.94
CA HIS A 569 5.86 15.97 24.08
C HIS A 569 7.34 15.61 23.80
N SER A 570 7.64 15.05 22.63
CA SER A 570 9.01 14.67 22.24
C SER A 570 9.89 15.86 21.84
N LYS A 571 9.28 17.02 21.54
CA LYS A 571 9.93 18.22 21.00
C LYS A 571 10.62 17.97 19.65
N LEU A 572 10.10 17.03 18.88
CA LEU A 572 10.57 16.66 17.56
C LEU A 572 9.42 16.82 16.56
N ASN A 573 9.70 17.43 15.41
CA ASN A 573 8.75 17.59 14.32
C ASN A 573 9.47 17.28 13.01
N TYR A 574 8.95 16.28 12.28
CA TYR A 574 9.49 15.80 11.01
C TYR A 574 8.55 16.05 9.83
N CYS A 575 7.54 16.91 10.02
CA CYS A 575 6.53 17.25 9.02
C CYS A 575 7.07 18.28 8.02
N PHE A 576 7.01 17.94 6.74
CA PHE A 576 7.20 18.87 5.62
C PHE A 576 5.92 18.99 4.80
N GLY A 577 5.30 20.17 4.82
CA GLY A 577 4.15 20.47 3.99
C GLY A 577 4.54 20.60 2.51
N MET A 578 3.71 20.05 1.62
CA MET A 578 3.85 20.13 0.17
C MET A 578 2.49 20.18 -0.54
N GLY A 579 2.47 20.81 -1.71
CA GLY A 579 1.21 21.21 -2.34
C GLY A 579 0.57 22.36 -1.55
N GLY A 580 -0.13 23.30 -2.18
CA GLY A 580 -0.69 24.48 -1.49
C GLY A 580 -0.07 25.80 -1.92
N VAL A 581 -0.74 26.91 -1.55
CA VAL A 581 -0.34 28.26 -1.96
C VAL A 581 0.95 28.65 -1.23
N PRO A 582 2.06 28.90 -1.94
CA PRO A 582 3.31 29.29 -1.31
C PRO A 582 3.09 30.47 -0.35
N ALA A 583 3.75 30.42 0.80
CA ALA A 583 3.78 31.57 1.70
C ALA A 583 4.36 32.78 0.95
N ASP A 584 3.66 33.91 0.99
CA ASP A 584 4.23 35.17 0.56
C ASP A 584 5.39 35.59 1.49
N LYS A 585 6.02 36.72 1.17
CA LYS A 585 7.15 37.24 1.95
C LYS A 585 6.79 37.59 3.40
N ASP A 586 5.49 37.73 3.69
CA ASP A 586 4.95 38.05 5.01
C ASP A 586 4.49 36.79 5.75
N GLY A 587 4.82 35.60 5.23
CA GLY A 587 4.46 34.33 5.84
C GLY A 587 2.96 34.05 5.77
N LYS A 588 2.22 34.61 4.81
CA LYS A 588 0.81 34.28 4.53
C LYS A 588 0.75 33.37 3.30
N GLY A 589 0.46 32.11 3.54
CA GLY A 589 0.30 31.08 2.52
C GLY A 589 -0.88 30.20 2.88
N GLY A 590 -1.36 29.42 1.92
CA GLY A 590 -2.39 28.42 2.18
C GLY A 590 -1.82 27.27 3.03
N ALA A 591 -2.71 26.52 3.68
CA ALA A 591 -2.33 25.24 4.29
C ALA A 591 -1.75 24.31 3.19
N PRO A 592 -0.70 23.55 3.51
CA PRO A 592 -0.08 22.65 2.54
C PRO A 592 -1.03 21.50 2.22
N GLU A 593 -1.34 21.17 0.98
CA GLU A 593 -2.35 20.16 0.59
C GLU A 593 -2.09 18.77 1.19
N THR A 594 -0.82 18.36 1.23
CA THR A 594 -0.35 17.13 1.85
C THR A 594 0.88 17.44 2.70
N THR A 595 1.08 16.73 3.81
CA THR A 595 2.28 16.84 4.65
C THR A 595 3.01 15.50 4.66
N VAL A 596 4.32 15.50 4.46
CA VAL A 596 5.18 14.32 4.63
C VAL A 596 5.70 14.31 6.07
N ASP A 597 5.26 13.35 6.88
CA ASP A 597 5.74 13.14 8.24
C ASP A 597 6.76 12.01 8.29
N ALA A 598 8.02 12.34 8.50
CA ALA A 598 9.10 11.35 8.58
C ALA A 598 9.33 10.80 10.00
N GLN A 599 8.38 10.95 10.94
CA GLN A 599 8.61 10.55 12.34
C GLN A 599 8.86 9.06 12.52
N TRP A 600 7.96 8.21 12.01
CA TRP A 600 8.00 6.74 12.16
C TRP A 600 8.41 6.00 10.89
N LEU A 601 8.37 6.64 9.74
CA LEU A 601 8.79 6.08 8.45
C LEU A 601 9.64 7.10 7.72
N GLY A 602 10.76 6.69 7.13
CA GLY A 602 11.60 7.64 6.40
C GLY A 602 12.98 7.13 6.05
N ASN A 603 13.83 8.03 5.59
CA ASN A 603 15.19 7.74 5.14
C ASN A 603 16.20 8.73 5.75
N PRO A 604 17.52 8.59 5.49
CA PRO A 604 18.53 9.46 6.07
C PRO A 604 18.36 10.97 5.83
N THR A 605 17.55 11.39 4.85
CA THR A 605 17.28 12.83 4.60
C THR A 605 16.52 13.51 5.74
N ARG A 606 15.85 12.74 6.62
CA ARG A 606 15.20 13.28 7.83
C ARG A 606 16.17 13.84 8.89
N PHE A 607 17.46 13.56 8.75
CA PHE A 607 18.50 13.99 9.70
C PHE A 607 19.22 15.28 9.27
N LEU A 608 18.77 15.97 8.21
CA LEU A 608 19.32 17.28 7.87
C LEU A 608 18.84 18.31 8.89
N ASN A 609 19.72 18.70 9.82
CA ASN A 609 19.40 19.68 10.86
C ASN A 609 19.14 21.08 10.29
N ASP A 610 18.42 21.90 11.07
CA ASP A 610 18.25 23.33 10.78
C ASP A 610 19.59 24.08 10.85
N SER A 611 19.84 24.93 9.86
CA SER A 611 21.04 25.74 9.80
C SER A 611 20.99 26.92 10.77
N LYS A 612 21.88 26.94 11.76
CA LYS A 612 22.11 28.10 12.65
C LYS A 612 23.60 28.50 12.58
N PRO A 613 23.95 29.70 12.05
CA PRO A 613 23.08 30.75 11.48
C PRO A 613 22.40 30.29 10.18
N LYS A 614 21.28 30.95 9.80
CA LYS A 614 20.40 30.64 8.63
C LYS A 614 21.14 30.71 7.27
N LYS A 615 22.08 29.80 7.03
CA LYS A 615 22.88 29.65 5.81
C LYS A 615 22.92 28.18 5.39
N PRO A 616 21.76 27.57 5.08
CA PRO A 616 21.69 26.15 4.77
C PRO A 616 22.51 25.84 3.52
N ASN A 617 22.98 24.61 3.40
CA ASN A 617 23.65 24.13 2.19
C ASN A 617 22.76 23.25 1.32
N CYS A 618 21.56 22.91 1.79
CA CYS A 618 20.56 22.15 1.06
C CYS A 618 19.22 22.91 1.05
N VAL A 619 18.32 22.50 0.15
CA VAL A 619 16.94 22.96 0.06
C VAL A 619 16.01 21.78 -0.18
N ALA A 620 14.82 21.83 0.40
CA ALA A 620 13.72 20.93 0.10
C ALA A 620 12.86 21.58 -0.99
N GLU A 621 12.65 20.90 -2.11
CA GLU A 621 11.87 21.42 -3.24
C GLU A 621 10.89 20.39 -3.80
N GLU A 622 9.72 20.88 -4.19
CA GLU A 622 8.68 20.07 -4.81
C GLU A 622 9.00 19.81 -6.30
N PHE A 623 8.96 18.55 -6.70
CA PHE A 623 9.08 18.13 -8.09
C PHE A 623 7.88 17.28 -8.51
N ARG A 624 7.33 17.55 -9.70
CA ARG A 624 6.40 16.60 -10.32
C ARG A 624 7.18 15.49 -11.02
N VAL A 625 6.96 14.25 -10.58
CA VAL A 625 7.56 13.05 -11.13
C VAL A 625 6.43 12.17 -11.64
N ASN A 626 6.31 12.03 -12.96
CA ASN A 626 5.27 11.23 -13.64
C ASN A 626 3.84 11.38 -13.08
N GLY A 627 3.42 12.62 -12.78
CA GLY A 627 2.06 12.87 -12.26
C GLY A 627 1.93 12.78 -10.75
N GLU A 628 3.03 12.78 -9.99
CA GLU A 628 3.05 12.83 -8.52
C GLU A 628 3.98 13.94 -8.03
N LEU A 629 3.61 14.67 -6.99
CA LEU A 629 4.45 15.68 -6.34
C LEU A 629 5.30 15.01 -5.27
N ARG A 630 6.63 15.20 -5.36
CA ARG A 630 7.60 14.59 -4.45
C ARG A 630 8.55 15.66 -3.90
N LEU A 631 8.97 15.55 -2.65
CA LEU A 631 9.91 16.47 -2.00
C LEU A 631 11.35 16.00 -2.22
N ALA A 632 12.13 16.75 -2.99
CA ALA A 632 13.54 16.47 -3.22
C ALA A 632 14.43 17.33 -2.33
N ILE A 633 15.43 16.72 -1.71
CA ILE A 633 16.53 17.44 -1.07
C ILE A 633 17.63 17.68 -2.10
N ARG A 634 17.95 18.94 -2.36
CA ARG A 634 18.99 19.34 -3.32
C ARG A 634 20.06 20.23 -2.69
N ALA A 635 21.30 20.08 -3.11
CA ALA A 635 22.39 20.94 -2.70
C ALA A 635 22.28 22.36 -3.30
N LEU A 636 22.33 23.39 -2.45
CA LEU A 636 22.41 24.81 -2.83
C LEU A 636 23.83 25.28 -3.15
N LYS A 637 24.83 24.55 -2.65
CA LYS A 637 26.26 24.81 -2.88
C LYS A 637 27.02 23.50 -2.79
N SER A 638 28.23 23.47 -3.33
CA SER A 638 29.08 22.27 -3.21
C SER A 638 29.45 22.00 -1.76
N VAL A 639 29.47 20.72 -1.37
CA VAL A 639 29.81 20.25 -0.02
C VAL A 639 30.85 19.14 -0.17
N LYS A 640 31.96 19.25 0.56
CA LYS A 640 33.00 18.22 0.57
C LYS A 640 32.58 17.02 1.40
N MET A 641 33.10 15.85 1.06
CA MET A 641 32.96 14.64 1.87
C MET A 641 33.24 14.95 3.35
N GLY A 642 32.37 14.46 4.25
CA GLY A 642 32.43 14.71 5.68
C GLY A 642 31.76 16.02 6.14
N GLY A 643 31.34 16.89 5.23
CA GLY A 643 30.58 18.11 5.57
C GLY A 643 29.14 17.79 6.01
N GLU A 644 28.65 18.47 7.05
CA GLU A 644 27.26 18.34 7.50
C GLU A 644 26.30 18.97 6.49
N LEU A 645 25.19 18.30 6.23
CA LEU A 645 24.11 18.72 5.36
C LEU A 645 22.98 19.32 6.20
N THR A 646 22.57 20.54 5.87
CA THR A 646 21.63 21.34 6.65
C THR A 646 20.55 21.98 5.78
N LEU A 647 19.36 22.09 6.33
CA LEU A 647 18.19 22.74 5.74
C LEU A 647 17.82 24.00 6.51
N SER A 648 16.89 24.78 5.97
CA SER A 648 16.18 25.81 6.74
C SER A 648 14.78 25.28 7.02
N TYR A 649 14.43 25.12 8.30
CA TYR A 649 13.08 24.67 8.69
C TYR A 649 12.03 25.79 8.55
N GLY A 650 12.47 27.03 8.34
CA GLY A 650 11.60 28.20 8.19
C GLY A 650 11.18 28.80 9.53
N GLU A 651 10.60 30.00 9.48
CA GLU A 651 10.25 30.77 10.69
C GLU A 651 9.05 30.17 11.41
N ARG A 652 8.01 29.78 10.67
CA ARG A 652 6.81 29.14 11.22
C ARG A 652 7.09 27.90 12.07
N TYR A 653 8.10 27.10 11.69
CA TYR A 653 8.52 25.92 12.46
C TYR A 653 8.96 26.31 13.89
N TRP A 654 9.68 27.42 14.02
CA TRP A 654 10.22 27.89 15.30
C TRP A 654 9.22 28.77 16.08
N GLU A 655 8.27 29.43 15.41
CA GLU A 655 7.21 30.23 16.03
C GLU A 655 6.22 29.37 16.83
N GLN A 656 5.84 28.20 16.30
CA GLN A 656 4.95 27.25 16.99
C GLN A 656 5.53 26.74 18.32
N GLY A 657 6.86 26.74 18.49
CA GLY A 657 7.52 26.39 19.75
C GLY A 657 7.55 27.51 20.79
N GLN A 658 7.44 28.79 20.37
CA GLN A 658 7.57 29.94 21.28
C GLN A 658 6.28 30.33 22.00
N GLU A 659 5.10 30.02 21.43
CA GLU A 659 3.82 30.23 22.12
C GLU A 659 3.67 29.31 23.35
N ALA A 660 4.23 28.08 23.27
CA ALA A 660 4.26 27.14 24.40
C ALA A 660 5.16 27.59 25.57
N GLU A 661 6.23 28.37 25.29
CA GLU A 661 7.10 28.91 26.33
C GLU A 661 6.55 30.20 26.96
N LYS A 662 5.86 31.05 26.19
CA LYS A 662 5.24 32.29 26.71
C LYS A 662 4.01 32.03 27.59
N GLY A 663 3.35 30.89 27.44
CA GLY A 663 2.26 30.45 28.34
C GLY A 663 2.69 30.15 29.79
N ARG A 664 3.99 30.12 30.09
CA ARG A 664 4.54 29.86 31.44
C ARG A 664 4.76 31.12 32.28
N SER A 665 4.53 32.32 31.74
CA SER A 665 4.64 33.58 32.49
C SER A 665 3.39 34.44 32.32
N GLY A 666 2.39 34.16 33.14
CA GLY A 666 1.29 35.08 33.48
C GLY A 666 0.12 35.08 32.50
N VAL A 667 -1.06 34.67 32.97
CA VAL A 667 -2.21 35.57 33.20
C VAL A 667 -3.30 34.75 33.92
N ALA A 668 -3.72 35.28 35.07
CA ALA A 668 -4.84 34.78 35.86
C ALA A 668 -6.14 34.77 35.04
N VAL A 669 -6.85 33.65 35.12
CA VAL A 669 -8.21 33.47 34.60
C VAL A 669 -9.14 34.51 35.25
N LYS A 670 -9.62 35.48 34.46
CA LYS A 670 -10.83 36.24 34.80
C LYS A 670 -12.03 35.53 34.19
N THR A 671 -12.78 34.82 35.02
CA THR A 671 -14.10 34.28 34.70
C THR A 671 -15.10 35.43 34.52
N GLY A 672 -15.56 35.65 33.29
CA GLY A 672 -16.63 36.60 32.97
C GLY A 672 -17.97 35.89 32.82
N ASN A 673 -18.88 36.14 33.76
CA ASN A 673 -20.28 35.68 33.73
C ASN A 673 -21.02 36.18 32.48
N HIS A 674 -21.60 35.27 31.71
CA HIS A 674 -22.50 35.60 30.60
C HIS A 674 -23.92 35.82 31.15
N LYS A 675 -24.38 37.08 31.17
CA LYS A 675 -25.80 37.41 31.28
C LYS A 675 -26.41 37.39 29.88
N GLN A 676 -27.33 36.45 29.66
CA GLN A 676 -28.28 36.47 28.55
C GLN A 676 -29.07 37.78 28.55
N ARG A 677 -29.27 38.36 27.37
CA ARG A 677 -30.30 39.37 27.13
C ARG A 677 -31.02 39.06 25.83
N ASN A 678 -32.29 38.70 25.99
CA ASN A 678 -33.31 38.75 24.95
C ASN A 678 -33.37 40.15 24.32
N LYS A 679 -33.30 40.21 22.99
CA LYS A 679 -34.33 40.73 22.10
C LYS A 679 -33.95 40.48 20.65
#